data_AF-A0A1C6QYV6-F1
#
_entry.id   AF-A0A1C6QYV6-F1
#
_cell.length_a   1.000
_cell.length_b   1.000
_cell.length_c   1.000
_cell.angle_alpha   90.00
_cell.angle_beta   90.00
_cell.angle_gamma   90.00
#
_symmetry.space_group_name_H-M   'P 1'
#
loop_
_entity.id
_entity.type
_entity.pdbx_description
1 polymer ?
#
loop_
_entity_poly.entity_id
_entity_poly.type
_entity_poly.pdbx_seq_one_letter_code
_entity_poly.pdbx_strand_id
1 'polypeptide(L)'
;MLQAYADHVAERAALGIPPLPLTAKQTAELIELMKAPAPANAEQLLDLLTHRVPAGVDDAAKVKASYLAAVAHGTEKSALLSRARATQLLGTMLGGYNIGPLVDLLDDAEVGAAAADGLKKTLLMFDQFHDVKEKADKGNANAKAVLQSWADAEWFTSRPEVPKSLTITVFKVPGETNTDDLSPAPDATTRPDIPMHALAMLKNKRDGAPFQPEEDGKRGPVKFIESLKAKGHQVAYVGDVVGTGSSRKSATNSVLWFTGEDIPFIPNKRFGGVCLGNKIAPIFYNTMEDAGALPIELDVSQMEMGDVVELRPYEGKALKDGKVIAEFKVKSDVLFDEVRAGGRIPLIIGRGLTAKAREALGLPVSTLFRLPVSPVDTRKGFSLAQKMVGRACGLPEGQGVRPGTYCEPKMTSVGSQDTTGPMTRDELKDLACLGFSADLVMQSFCHTAAYPKKVDVKMHHELPDFISTRGGVSLRPGDGVIHSWLNRLLTPDTVGTGGDSHTRFPIGISFPAGSGLVAFAAATGVMPLDMPESVLVRFKGKMQPGVTLRDLVNAIPLYAIKQGLLTVEKKGKKNIFSGRILEIEGLPDLKVEQAFELSDASAERSAAGCTVHLNKEPIIEYINSNITLMKWMIAEGYADARTLGRRIAAQEAWLKNPQLLKGDADAEYAAVIEIDLADIHEPIVACPNDPDDVKTLSDVAGAQIDEVFIGSCMTNIGHFRAASKLLEGKRDIPVKLWIAPPTKMDAHQLTEEGHYGVFGNAGARTEMPGCSLCMGNQAQVREGATVMSTSTRNFPNRLGKNTNVYLGSAELAAICSRLGRIPTKEEYMASAGVLDAASGQIYQYLNFDRLDEYKEVAAGVAA
;
A
#
# COMPACT_ATOMS: atom_id res chain seq x y z
N MET A 1 21.44 -19.42 -24.59
CA MET A 1 21.34 -18.15 -23.84
C MET A 1 21.35 -16.93 -24.74
N LEU A 2 22.49 -16.52 -25.32
CA LEU A 2 22.62 -15.22 -26.02
C LEU A 2 21.62 -14.98 -27.16
N GLN A 3 21.40 -15.96 -28.04
CA GLN A 3 20.42 -15.82 -29.13
C GLN A 3 19.01 -15.57 -28.59
N ALA A 4 18.55 -16.41 -27.64
CA ALA A 4 17.23 -16.25 -27.03
C ALA A 4 17.10 -14.90 -26.29
N TYR A 5 18.18 -14.41 -25.67
CA TYR A 5 18.20 -13.07 -25.07
C TYR A 5 18.15 -11.96 -26.13
N ALA A 6 18.86 -12.11 -27.26
CA ALA A 6 18.80 -11.17 -28.37
C ALA A 6 17.40 -11.11 -29.01
N ASP A 7 16.75 -12.24 -29.17
CA ASP A 7 15.37 -12.32 -29.67
C ASP A 7 14.40 -11.60 -28.71
N HIS A 8 14.57 -11.80 -27.40
CA HIS A 8 13.79 -11.07 -26.37
C HIS A 8 14.08 -9.57 -26.36
N VAL A 9 15.33 -9.16 -26.56
CA VAL A 9 15.70 -7.75 -26.73
C VAL A 9 14.99 -7.16 -27.94
N ALA A 10 14.94 -7.86 -29.06
CA ALA A 10 14.26 -7.41 -30.27
C ALA A 10 12.73 -7.30 -30.07
N GLU A 11 12.11 -8.28 -29.40
CA GLU A 11 10.68 -8.26 -29.05
C GLU A 11 10.34 -7.04 -28.19
N ARG A 12 11.17 -6.76 -27.17
CA ARG A 12 11.00 -5.62 -26.25
C ARG A 12 11.27 -4.28 -26.92
N ALA A 13 12.29 -4.20 -27.77
CA ALA A 13 12.62 -3.01 -28.54
C ALA A 13 11.47 -2.61 -29.49
N ALA A 14 10.73 -3.58 -30.05
CA ALA A 14 9.54 -3.30 -30.85
C ALA A 14 8.41 -2.59 -30.07
N LEU A 15 8.41 -2.70 -28.73
CA LEU A 15 7.51 -1.99 -27.83
C LEU A 15 8.10 -0.68 -27.27
N GLY A 16 9.37 -0.39 -27.56
CA GLY A 16 10.12 0.76 -27.06
C GLY A 16 10.56 0.63 -25.60
N ILE A 17 10.76 -0.60 -25.10
CA ILE A 17 11.13 -0.86 -23.69
C ILE A 17 12.39 -1.75 -23.60
N PRO A 18 13.16 -1.67 -22.48
CA PRO A 18 14.32 -2.53 -22.27
C PRO A 18 13.91 -4.01 -22.04
N PRO A 19 14.86 -4.94 -22.21
CA PRO A 19 14.65 -6.34 -21.85
C PRO A 19 14.42 -6.50 -20.34
N LEU A 20 13.75 -7.60 -19.97
CA LEU A 20 13.68 -8.05 -18.58
C LEU A 20 15.08 -8.27 -17.96
N PRO A 21 15.22 -8.08 -16.64
CA PRO A 21 16.40 -8.55 -15.92
C PRO A 21 16.62 -10.06 -16.10
N LEU A 22 17.87 -10.49 -15.99
CA LEU A 22 18.25 -11.89 -16.09
C LEU A 22 17.70 -12.70 -14.92
N THR A 23 17.15 -13.86 -15.24
CA THR A 23 16.78 -14.88 -14.25
C THR A 23 18.02 -15.56 -13.67
N ALA A 24 17.85 -16.30 -12.57
CA ALA A 24 18.93 -17.09 -11.98
C ALA A 24 19.53 -18.10 -12.97
N LYS A 25 18.67 -18.77 -13.76
CA LYS A 25 19.11 -19.69 -14.82
C LYS A 25 19.92 -18.98 -15.89
N GLN A 26 19.43 -17.84 -16.41
CA GLN A 26 20.17 -17.07 -17.42
C GLN A 26 21.49 -16.52 -16.87
N THR A 27 21.54 -16.14 -15.59
CA THR A 27 22.76 -15.68 -14.93
C THR A 27 23.78 -16.80 -14.80
N ALA A 28 23.36 -18.02 -14.48
CA ALA A 28 24.24 -19.19 -14.46
C ALA A 28 24.78 -19.52 -15.87
N GLU A 29 23.91 -19.52 -16.89
CA GLU A 29 24.32 -19.72 -18.28
C GLU A 29 25.27 -18.61 -18.77
N LEU A 30 25.05 -17.36 -18.35
CA LEU A 30 25.94 -16.24 -18.63
C LEU A 30 27.34 -16.47 -18.04
N ILE A 31 27.41 -16.92 -16.78
CA ILE A 31 28.69 -17.20 -16.11
C ILE A 31 29.47 -18.29 -16.83
N GLU A 32 28.81 -19.36 -17.29
CA GLU A 32 29.48 -20.40 -18.08
C GLU A 32 30.05 -19.86 -19.40
N LEU A 33 29.32 -18.96 -20.09
CA LEU A 33 29.84 -18.28 -21.29
C LEU A 33 31.04 -17.37 -20.99
N MET A 34 31.10 -16.78 -19.79
CA MET A 34 32.23 -15.93 -19.37
C MET A 34 33.50 -16.71 -19.05
N LYS A 35 33.42 -18.03 -18.78
CA LYS A 35 34.60 -18.87 -18.51
C LYS A 35 35.43 -19.14 -19.77
N ALA A 36 34.78 -19.21 -20.93
CA ALA A 36 35.42 -19.41 -22.23
C ALA A 36 34.81 -18.46 -23.28
N PRO A 37 35.04 -17.14 -23.16
CA PRO A 37 34.35 -16.15 -23.97
C PRO A 37 34.91 -16.13 -25.40
N ALA A 38 34.03 -16.12 -26.40
CA ALA A 38 34.42 -15.70 -27.74
C ALA A 38 34.81 -14.20 -27.69
N PRO A 39 35.93 -13.77 -28.28
CA PRO A 39 36.40 -12.38 -28.20
C PRO A 39 35.34 -11.35 -28.61
N ALA A 40 34.52 -11.67 -29.61
CA ALA A 40 33.44 -10.81 -30.10
C ALA A 40 32.31 -10.56 -29.09
N ASN A 41 32.17 -11.40 -28.06
CA ASN A 41 31.08 -11.32 -27.08
C ASN A 41 31.54 -10.81 -25.70
N ALA A 42 32.85 -10.60 -25.49
CA ALA A 42 33.41 -10.31 -24.17
C ALA A 42 32.77 -9.09 -23.48
N GLU A 43 32.61 -7.99 -24.22
CA GLU A 43 32.00 -6.75 -23.71
C GLU A 43 30.51 -6.94 -23.38
N GLN A 44 29.75 -7.60 -24.27
CA GLN A 44 28.34 -7.89 -24.06
C GLN A 44 28.11 -8.74 -22.80
N LEU A 45 28.93 -9.77 -22.60
CA LEU A 45 28.81 -10.64 -21.42
C LEU A 45 29.06 -9.86 -20.11
N LEU A 46 30.05 -8.97 -20.12
CA LEU A 46 30.34 -8.09 -18.98
C LEU A 46 29.22 -7.09 -18.71
N ASP A 47 28.63 -6.49 -19.76
CA ASP A 47 27.48 -5.59 -19.63
C ASP A 47 26.29 -6.30 -18.99
N LEU A 48 25.96 -7.50 -19.47
CA LEU A 48 24.87 -8.31 -18.93
C LEU A 48 25.05 -8.61 -17.43
N LEU A 49 26.25 -9.06 -17.03
CA LEU A 49 26.54 -9.34 -15.63
C LEU A 49 26.49 -8.07 -14.78
N THR A 50 26.97 -6.95 -15.31
CA THR A 50 27.10 -5.68 -14.59
C THR A 50 25.75 -4.98 -14.41
N HIS A 51 24.91 -4.95 -15.46
CA HIS A 51 23.75 -4.07 -15.55
C HIS A 51 22.40 -4.77 -15.70
N ARG A 52 22.36 -6.09 -15.92
CA ARG A 52 21.10 -6.83 -16.18
C ARG A 52 20.73 -7.87 -15.15
N VAL A 53 21.53 -8.04 -14.09
CA VAL A 53 21.18 -8.92 -12.96
C VAL A 53 20.58 -8.07 -11.84
N PRO A 54 19.40 -8.43 -11.29
CA PRO A 54 18.87 -7.82 -10.07
C PRO A 54 19.87 -7.81 -8.91
N ALA A 55 19.63 -6.94 -7.94
CA ALA A 55 20.46 -6.81 -6.74
C ALA A 55 19.78 -7.43 -5.51
N GLY A 56 20.35 -7.22 -4.32
CA GLY A 56 19.71 -7.65 -3.07
C GLY A 56 19.74 -9.17 -2.90
N VAL A 57 18.60 -9.72 -2.47
CA VAL A 57 18.43 -11.17 -2.22
C VAL A 57 17.60 -11.88 -3.30
N ASP A 58 17.57 -11.34 -4.52
CA ASP A 58 17.03 -12.07 -5.67
C ASP A 58 17.85 -13.35 -5.98
N ASP A 59 17.21 -14.37 -6.55
CA ASP A 59 17.89 -15.63 -6.87
C ASP A 59 19.00 -15.43 -7.93
N ALA A 60 18.82 -14.51 -8.87
CA ALA A 60 19.86 -14.17 -9.85
C ALA A 60 21.01 -13.42 -9.18
N ALA A 61 20.71 -12.55 -8.22
CA ALA A 61 21.71 -11.87 -7.40
C ALA A 61 22.54 -12.89 -6.60
N LYS A 62 21.91 -13.94 -6.06
CA LYS A 62 22.62 -15.04 -5.38
C LYS A 62 23.65 -15.71 -6.28
N VAL A 63 23.26 -16.06 -7.50
CA VAL A 63 24.15 -16.70 -8.48
C VAL A 63 25.30 -15.77 -8.85
N LYS A 64 25.02 -14.49 -9.13
CA LYS A 64 26.03 -13.46 -9.43
C LYS A 64 26.99 -13.26 -8.25
N ALA A 65 26.49 -13.11 -7.03
CA ALA A 65 27.31 -12.88 -5.84
C ALA A 65 28.25 -14.05 -5.58
N SER A 66 27.77 -15.30 -5.68
CA SER A 66 28.59 -16.49 -5.50
C SER A 66 29.76 -16.56 -6.49
N TYR A 67 29.51 -16.30 -7.77
CA TYR A 67 30.56 -16.29 -8.79
C TYR A 67 31.56 -15.14 -8.58
N LEU A 68 31.07 -13.92 -8.35
CA LEU A 68 31.94 -12.77 -8.10
C LEU A 68 32.79 -12.97 -6.84
N ALA A 69 32.24 -13.58 -5.79
CA ALA A 69 32.98 -13.93 -4.58
C ALA A 69 34.09 -14.95 -4.87
N ALA A 70 33.80 -16.02 -5.62
CA ALA A 70 34.81 -17.01 -6.00
C ALA A 70 35.96 -16.39 -6.80
N VAL A 71 35.66 -15.51 -7.74
CA VAL A 71 36.67 -14.75 -8.51
C VAL A 71 37.45 -13.80 -7.60
N ALA A 72 36.78 -13.05 -6.73
CA ALA A 72 37.44 -12.10 -5.82
C ALA A 72 38.38 -12.79 -4.81
N HIS A 73 37.98 -13.94 -4.26
CA HIS A 73 38.83 -14.78 -3.41
C HIS A 73 39.94 -15.53 -4.17
N GLY A 74 39.90 -15.54 -5.50
CA GLY A 74 40.87 -16.24 -6.33
C GLY A 74 40.70 -17.77 -6.35
N THR A 75 39.59 -18.29 -5.82
CA THR A 75 39.24 -19.72 -5.89
C THR A 75 38.73 -20.12 -7.27
N GLU A 76 38.29 -19.15 -8.07
CA GLU A 76 37.93 -19.31 -9.48
C GLU A 76 38.65 -18.27 -10.35
N LYS A 77 39.18 -18.70 -11.49
CA LYS A 77 39.82 -17.79 -12.47
C LYS A 77 38.79 -17.34 -13.50
N SER A 78 38.82 -16.07 -13.86
CA SER A 78 37.98 -15.52 -14.94
C SER A 78 38.84 -14.95 -16.05
N ALA A 79 38.45 -15.18 -17.31
CA ALA A 79 39.10 -14.59 -18.47
C ALA A 79 38.69 -13.11 -18.68
N LEU A 80 37.58 -12.68 -18.09
CA LEU A 80 36.99 -11.34 -18.29
C LEU A 80 37.04 -10.44 -17.05
N LEU A 81 37.26 -11.01 -15.87
CA LEU A 81 37.25 -10.27 -14.60
C LEU A 81 38.55 -10.48 -13.83
N SER A 82 39.18 -9.37 -13.41
CA SER A 82 40.18 -9.42 -12.35
C SER A 82 39.51 -9.59 -10.98
N ARG A 83 40.27 -10.03 -9.98
CA ARG A 83 39.82 -10.09 -8.58
C ARG A 83 39.31 -8.73 -8.10
N ALA A 84 40.04 -7.65 -8.43
CA ALA A 84 39.66 -6.29 -8.09
C ALA A 84 38.32 -5.88 -8.75
N ARG A 85 38.10 -6.19 -10.03
CA ARG A 85 36.83 -5.86 -10.70
C ARG A 85 35.67 -6.67 -10.13
N ALA A 86 35.88 -7.95 -9.81
CA ALA A 86 34.85 -8.77 -9.17
C ALA A 86 34.45 -8.20 -7.80
N THR A 87 35.44 -7.76 -7.01
CA THR A 87 35.23 -7.09 -5.71
C THR A 87 34.45 -5.78 -5.87
N GLN A 88 34.77 -4.95 -6.87
CA GLN A 88 34.02 -3.74 -7.16
C GLN A 88 32.56 -4.03 -7.53
N LEU A 89 32.32 -5.07 -8.34
CA LEU A 89 30.96 -5.47 -8.74
C LEU A 89 30.15 -6.05 -7.58
N LEU A 90 30.77 -6.72 -6.60
CA LEU A 90 30.10 -7.07 -5.35
C LEU A 90 29.61 -5.81 -4.62
N GLY A 91 30.40 -4.74 -4.64
CA GLY A 91 30.05 -3.44 -4.05
C GLY A 91 28.86 -2.72 -4.71
N THR A 92 28.35 -3.18 -5.86
CA THR A 92 27.20 -2.54 -6.55
C THR A 92 25.88 -3.26 -6.34
N MET A 93 25.84 -4.34 -5.58
CA MET A 93 24.67 -5.23 -5.45
C MET A 93 23.68 -4.81 -4.34
N LEU A 94 23.70 -3.54 -3.92
CA LEU A 94 22.92 -2.93 -2.82
C LEU A 94 23.18 -3.51 -1.41
N GLY A 95 23.11 -4.83 -1.26
CA GLY A 95 23.22 -5.57 0.00
C GLY A 95 22.74 -7.02 -0.14
N GLY A 96 22.81 -7.81 0.94
CA GLY A 96 22.44 -9.22 0.92
C GLY A 96 23.62 -10.15 0.66
N TYR A 97 23.55 -10.97 -0.39
CA TYR A 97 24.52 -12.05 -0.64
C TYR A 97 25.96 -11.57 -0.90
N ASN A 98 26.15 -10.29 -1.23
CA ASN A 98 27.45 -9.66 -1.48
C ASN A 98 28.18 -9.23 -0.20
N ILE A 99 27.49 -9.07 0.93
CA ILE A 99 28.07 -8.44 2.13
C ILE A 99 29.11 -9.34 2.78
N GLY A 100 28.77 -10.60 3.06
CA GLY A 100 29.72 -11.56 3.66
C GLY A 100 31.05 -11.62 2.91
N PRO A 101 31.05 -11.88 1.58
CA PRO A 101 32.26 -11.84 0.77
C PRO A 101 33.04 -10.51 0.86
N LEU A 102 32.37 -9.36 0.84
CA LEU A 102 33.06 -8.06 0.97
C LEU A 102 33.73 -7.90 2.35
N VAL A 103 33.07 -8.34 3.42
CA VAL A 103 33.63 -8.30 4.79
C VAL A 103 34.83 -9.25 4.90
N ASP A 104 34.75 -10.44 4.32
CA ASP A 104 35.84 -11.41 4.30
C ASP A 104 37.09 -10.85 3.60
N LEU A 105 36.89 -10.18 2.46
CA LEU A 105 37.97 -9.61 1.66
C LEU A 105 38.67 -8.40 2.30
N LEU A 106 38.18 -7.83 3.40
CA LEU A 106 38.85 -6.70 4.07
C LEU A 106 40.29 -7.01 4.52
N ASP A 107 40.62 -8.27 4.77
CA ASP A 107 41.96 -8.73 5.16
C ASP A 107 42.87 -9.04 3.96
N ASP A 108 42.33 -9.03 2.73
CA ASP A 108 43.09 -9.37 1.52
C ASP A 108 44.00 -8.21 1.08
N ALA A 109 45.28 -8.54 0.82
CA ALA A 109 46.29 -7.54 0.47
C ALA A 109 46.11 -6.93 -0.93
N GLU A 110 45.45 -7.62 -1.87
CA GLU A 110 45.23 -7.14 -3.23
C GLU A 110 43.92 -6.37 -3.34
N VAL A 111 42.84 -6.90 -2.75
CA VAL A 111 41.47 -6.39 -2.99
C VAL A 111 40.80 -5.78 -1.76
N GLY A 112 41.43 -5.78 -0.59
CA GLY A 112 40.83 -5.25 0.65
C GLY A 112 40.44 -3.78 0.58
N ALA A 113 41.20 -2.95 -0.15
CA ALA A 113 40.84 -1.56 -0.38
C ALA A 113 39.57 -1.42 -1.26
N ALA A 114 39.45 -2.23 -2.31
CA ALA A 114 38.26 -2.24 -3.16
C ALA A 114 37.02 -2.75 -2.39
N ALA A 115 37.19 -3.73 -1.51
CA ALA A 115 36.14 -4.22 -0.63
C ALA A 115 35.68 -3.13 0.35
N ALA A 116 36.63 -2.41 0.95
CA ALA A 116 36.34 -1.27 1.81
C ALA A 116 35.54 -0.19 1.05
N ASP A 117 35.96 0.18 -0.14
CA ASP A 117 35.27 1.21 -0.94
C ASP A 117 33.83 0.82 -1.32
N GLY A 118 33.56 -0.47 -1.51
CA GLY A 118 32.21 -1.00 -1.67
C GLY A 118 31.39 -0.88 -0.37
N LEU A 119 31.96 -1.31 0.77
CA LEU A 119 31.28 -1.30 2.07
C LEU A 119 30.99 0.12 2.57
N LYS A 120 31.87 1.10 2.33
CA LYS A 120 31.65 2.52 2.67
C LYS A 120 30.33 3.08 2.09
N LYS A 121 29.89 2.56 0.94
CA LYS A 121 28.66 2.98 0.24
C LYS A 121 27.49 2.03 0.45
N THR A 122 27.69 0.90 1.14
CA THR A 122 26.67 -0.12 1.38
C THR A 122 25.87 0.25 2.63
N LEU A 123 24.56 0.49 2.47
CA LEU A 123 23.69 0.89 3.59
C LEU A 123 23.08 -0.31 4.31
N LEU A 124 22.76 -1.37 3.57
CA LEU A 124 22.02 -2.54 4.03
C LEU A 124 22.91 -3.51 4.85
N MET A 125 23.73 -2.97 5.76
CA MET A 125 24.68 -3.73 6.57
C MET A 125 24.02 -4.52 7.71
N PHE A 126 22.85 -4.08 8.18
CA PHE A 126 22.10 -4.70 9.28
C PHE A 126 23.00 -5.23 10.41
N ASP A 127 23.05 -6.54 10.64
CA ASP A 127 23.85 -7.16 11.70
C ASP A 127 25.31 -7.40 11.27
N GLN A 128 25.61 -7.48 9.98
CA GLN A 128 26.99 -7.57 9.46
C GLN A 128 27.81 -6.29 9.72
N PHE A 129 27.19 -5.22 10.24
CA PHE A 129 27.89 -4.12 10.89
C PHE A 129 28.85 -4.63 11.98
N HIS A 130 28.42 -5.61 12.78
CA HIS A 130 29.20 -6.15 13.89
C HIS A 130 30.45 -6.89 13.40
N ASP A 131 30.38 -7.58 12.27
CA ASP A 131 31.51 -8.29 11.68
C ASP A 131 32.61 -7.31 11.24
N VAL A 132 32.23 -6.19 10.62
CA VAL A 132 33.17 -5.11 10.27
C VAL A 132 33.76 -4.48 11.53
N LYS A 133 32.93 -4.25 12.56
CA LYS A 133 33.40 -3.71 13.84
C LYS A 133 34.44 -4.63 14.49
N GLU A 134 34.18 -5.93 14.54
CA GLU A 134 35.11 -6.90 15.12
C GLU A 134 36.47 -6.88 14.41
N LYS A 135 36.49 -6.82 13.07
CA LYS A 135 37.75 -6.68 12.31
C LYS A 135 38.47 -5.37 12.61
N ALA A 136 37.73 -4.27 12.74
CA ALA A 136 38.31 -2.97 13.09
C ALA A 136 38.93 -2.97 14.50
N ASP A 137 38.23 -3.56 15.48
CA ASP A 137 38.71 -3.73 16.86
C ASP A 137 39.99 -4.58 16.91
N LYS A 138 40.10 -5.59 16.04
CA LYS A 138 41.30 -6.43 15.84
C LYS A 138 42.43 -5.74 15.07
N GLY A 139 42.25 -4.50 14.62
CA GLY A 139 43.31 -3.69 14.01
C GLY A 139 43.31 -3.63 12.49
N ASN A 140 42.34 -4.23 11.79
CA ASN A 140 42.28 -4.16 10.32
C ASN A 140 42.08 -2.71 9.85
N ALA A 141 43.02 -2.20 9.03
CA ALA A 141 43.01 -0.81 8.56
C ALA A 141 41.83 -0.49 7.63
N ASN A 142 41.46 -1.43 6.75
CA ASN A 142 40.32 -1.29 5.84
C ASN A 142 39.00 -1.23 6.62
N ALA A 143 38.81 -2.11 7.60
CA ALA A 143 37.62 -2.13 8.45
C ALA A 143 37.47 -0.85 9.28
N LYS A 144 38.58 -0.33 9.84
CA LYS A 144 38.61 0.97 10.52
C LYS A 144 38.19 2.11 9.58
N ALA A 145 38.70 2.10 8.35
CA ALA A 145 38.33 3.10 7.34
C ALA A 145 36.85 3.02 6.95
N VAL A 146 36.27 1.83 6.88
CA VAL A 146 34.83 1.63 6.66
C VAL A 146 34.00 2.22 7.81
N LEU A 147 34.32 1.87 9.06
CA LEU A 147 33.62 2.41 10.22
C LEU A 147 33.70 3.95 10.28
N GLN A 148 34.88 4.52 10.03
CA GLN A 148 35.07 5.96 10.04
C GLN A 148 34.24 6.64 8.93
N SER A 149 34.25 6.09 7.71
CA SER A 149 33.45 6.58 6.58
C SER A 149 31.95 6.58 6.86
N TRP A 150 31.43 5.51 7.49
CA TRP A 150 30.04 5.49 7.96
C TRP A 150 29.77 6.53 9.03
N ALA A 151 30.67 6.68 10.00
CA ALA A 151 30.54 7.67 11.07
C ALA A 151 30.56 9.12 10.57
N ASP A 152 31.30 9.38 9.48
CA ASP A 152 31.38 10.67 8.79
C ASP A 152 30.29 10.83 7.71
N ALA A 153 29.44 9.80 7.54
CA ALA A 153 28.35 9.75 6.59
C ALA A 153 28.78 10.04 5.14
N GLU A 154 29.94 9.51 4.70
CA GLU A 154 30.42 9.71 3.33
C GLU A 154 29.45 9.18 2.28
N TRP A 155 28.71 8.11 2.58
CA TRP A 155 27.64 7.57 1.74
C TRP A 155 26.56 8.62 1.37
N PHE A 156 26.35 9.60 2.24
CA PHE A 156 25.39 10.69 2.07
C PHE A 156 26.06 11.92 1.47
N THR A 157 27.21 12.35 2.03
CA THR A 157 27.89 13.57 1.61
C THR A 157 28.48 13.48 0.21
N SER A 158 28.81 12.28 -0.27
CA SER A 158 29.27 12.06 -1.65
C SER A 158 28.17 12.20 -2.71
N ARG A 159 26.89 12.25 -2.29
CA ARG A 159 25.75 12.43 -3.19
C ARG A 159 25.46 13.92 -3.39
N PRO A 160 25.04 14.34 -4.60
CA PRO A 160 24.70 15.74 -4.86
C PRO A 160 23.52 16.18 -4.00
N GLU A 161 23.59 17.41 -3.49
CA GLU A 161 22.46 18.03 -2.79
C GLU A 161 21.33 18.35 -3.76
N VAL A 162 20.10 18.49 -3.22
CA VAL A 162 18.99 19.04 -3.99
C VAL A 162 19.40 20.43 -4.48
N PRO A 163 19.31 20.72 -5.79
CA PRO A 163 19.72 22.01 -6.33
C PRO A 163 18.94 23.18 -5.71
N LYS A 164 19.62 24.31 -5.49
CA LYS A 164 18.96 25.54 -5.02
C LYS A 164 17.94 26.09 -6.02
N SER A 165 18.20 25.85 -7.29
CA SER A 165 17.32 26.17 -8.42
C SER A 165 17.40 25.01 -9.43
N LEU A 166 16.24 24.60 -9.95
CA LEU A 166 16.12 23.57 -10.98
C LEU A 166 15.14 24.00 -12.06
N THR A 167 15.54 23.83 -13.31
CA THR A 167 14.68 24.09 -14.48
C THR A 167 13.91 22.83 -14.83
N ILE A 168 12.57 22.94 -14.86
CA ILE A 168 11.67 21.83 -15.19
C ILE A 168 10.83 22.14 -16.43
N THR A 169 10.49 21.09 -17.18
CA THR A 169 9.43 21.12 -18.20
C THR A 169 8.16 20.52 -17.60
N VAL A 170 7.06 21.26 -17.66
CA VAL A 170 5.77 20.85 -17.09
C VAL A 170 5.08 19.78 -17.94
N PHE A 171 4.75 18.63 -17.33
CA PHE A 171 3.77 17.67 -17.85
C PHE A 171 2.47 17.79 -17.05
N LYS A 172 1.57 18.68 -17.49
CA LYS A 172 0.31 18.99 -16.79
C LYS A 172 -0.81 17.99 -17.12
N VAL A 173 -1.39 17.39 -16.10
CA VAL A 173 -2.61 16.57 -16.18
C VAL A 173 -3.72 17.31 -15.42
N PRO A 174 -4.68 17.94 -16.13
CA PRO A 174 -5.74 18.72 -15.49
C PRO A 174 -6.72 17.83 -14.71
N GLY A 175 -7.31 18.41 -13.67
CA GLY A 175 -8.27 17.77 -12.78
C GLY A 175 -7.62 16.82 -11.76
N GLU A 176 -8.35 15.75 -11.41
CA GLU A 176 -7.89 14.73 -10.48
C GLU A 176 -7.19 13.59 -11.22
N THR A 177 -5.93 13.32 -10.87
CA THR A 177 -5.21 12.11 -11.27
C THR A 177 -5.40 11.04 -10.20
N ASN A 178 -6.22 10.04 -10.50
CA ASN A 178 -6.33 8.84 -9.69
C ASN A 178 -5.17 7.89 -9.99
N THR A 179 -4.76 7.09 -9.03
CA THR A 179 -3.74 6.05 -9.26
C THR A 179 -4.14 4.99 -10.29
N ASP A 180 -5.44 4.78 -10.54
CA ASP A 180 -5.92 3.94 -11.65
C ASP A 180 -5.66 4.59 -13.02
N ASP A 181 -5.60 5.92 -13.12
CA ASP A 181 -5.19 6.61 -14.36
C ASP A 181 -3.72 6.36 -14.70
N LEU A 182 -2.88 6.24 -13.67
CA LEU A 182 -1.43 6.02 -13.79
C LEU A 182 -1.05 4.54 -13.92
N SER A 183 -1.89 3.66 -13.37
CA SER A 183 -1.67 2.23 -13.29
C SER A 183 -3.03 1.52 -13.33
N PRO A 184 -3.63 1.32 -14.51
CA PRO A 184 -5.00 0.82 -14.62
C PRO A 184 -5.17 -0.59 -14.05
N ALA A 185 -6.35 -0.87 -13.48
CA ALA A 185 -6.66 -2.17 -12.87
C ALA A 185 -6.49 -3.37 -13.82
N PRO A 186 -6.91 -3.33 -15.10
CA PRO A 186 -6.75 -4.46 -16.03
C PRO A 186 -5.30 -4.87 -16.31
N ASP A 187 -4.36 -3.95 -16.08
CA ASP A 187 -2.92 -4.13 -16.30
C ASP A 187 -2.18 -4.52 -15.00
N ALA A 188 -2.90 -4.82 -13.91
CA ALA A 188 -2.29 -5.17 -12.63
C ALA A 188 -1.27 -6.33 -12.73
N THR A 189 -1.46 -7.23 -13.69
CA THR A 189 -0.59 -8.38 -13.94
C THR A 189 0.80 -8.02 -14.47
N THR A 190 1.00 -6.82 -15.01
CA THR A 190 2.31 -6.37 -15.52
C THR A 190 3.08 -5.50 -14.52
N ARG A 191 2.52 -5.16 -13.36
CA ARG A 191 3.12 -4.22 -12.38
C ARG A 191 4.58 -4.51 -11.97
N PRO A 192 5.01 -5.77 -11.79
CA PRO A 192 6.42 -6.07 -11.48
C PRO A 192 7.38 -5.75 -12.63
N ASP A 193 6.89 -5.74 -13.86
CA ASP A 193 7.64 -5.34 -15.05
C ASP A 193 7.42 -3.85 -15.31
N ILE A 194 8.15 -3.02 -14.56
CA ILE A 194 7.97 -1.55 -14.54
C ILE A 194 7.94 -0.94 -15.95
N PRO A 195 8.89 -1.23 -16.87
CA PRO A 195 8.87 -0.64 -18.20
C PRO A 195 7.65 -1.03 -19.02
N MET A 196 7.23 -2.30 -18.96
CA MET A 196 6.03 -2.79 -19.65
C MET A 196 4.77 -2.15 -19.08
N HIS A 197 4.67 -2.08 -17.75
CA HIS A 197 3.51 -1.49 -17.09
C HIS A 197 3.38 0.02 -17.34
N ALA A 198 4.50 0.73 -17.42
CA ALA A 198 4.53 2.16 -17.68
C ALA A 198 3.87 2.53 -19.02
N LEU A 199 3.84 1.63 -20.01
CA LEU A 199 3.14 1.84 -21.28
C LEU A 199 1.62 2.03 -21.10
N ALA A 200 1.03 1.55 -20.01
CA ALA A 200 -0.39 1.69 -19.70
C ALA A 200 -0.75 3.00 -18.97
N MET A 201 0.25 3.79 -18.54
CA MET A 201 0.04 5.05 -17.83
C MET A 201 -0.71 6.04 -18.70
N LEU A 202 -1.85 6.56 -18.23
CA LEU A 202 -2.72 7.51 -18.94
C LEU A 202 -3.16 7.00 -20.32
N LYS A 203 -3.38 5.69 -20.46
CA LYS A 203 -3.80 5.06 -21.73
C LYS A 203 -5.24 5.38 -22.15
N ASN A 204 -6.09 5.78 -21.21
CA ASN A 204 -7.46 6.18 -21.50
C ASN A 204 -7.50 7.66 -21.85
N LYS A 205 -8.23 8.01 -22.91
CA LYS A 205 -8.47 9.40 -23.29
C LYS A 205 -9.10 10.17 -22.12
N ARG A 206 -8.62 11.39 -21.92
CA ARG A 206 -9.13 12.33 -20.92
C ARG A 206 -9.59 13.60 -21.61
N ASP A 207 -10.82 14.00 -21.31
CA ASP A 207 -11.38 15.24 -21.86
C ASP A 207 -10.61 16.46 -21.31
N GLY A 208 -10.29 17.40 -22.20
CA GLY A 208 -9.52 18.60 -21.86
C GLY A 208 -8.02 18.38 -21.61
N ALA A 209 -7.51 17.14 -21.67
CA ALA A 209 -6.08 16.91 -21.54
C ALA A 209 -5.32 17.38 -22.80
N PRO A 210 -4.19 18.11 -22.66
CA PRO A 210 -3.40 18.63 -23.78
C PRO A 210 -2.50 17.56 -24.43
N PHE A 211 -2.81 16.29 -24.21
CA PHE A 211 -2.12 15.13 -24.77
C PHE A 211 -3.16 14.06 -25.15
N GLN A 212 -2.77 13.10 -25.98
CA GLN A 212 -3.59 11.95 -26.34
C GLN A 212 -2.79 10.66 -26.10
N PRO A 213 -3.44 9.56 -25.66
CA PRO A 213 -2.80 8.26 -25.67
C PRO A 213 -2.40 7.88 -27.11
N GLU A 214 -1.33 7.09 -27.26
CA GLU A 214 -0.93 6.57 -28.57
C GLU A 214 -1.95 5.56 -29.11
N GLU A 215 -2.54 4.76 -28.22
CA GLU A 215 -3.65 3.86 -28.52
C GLU A 215 -4.64 3.91 -27.35
N ASP A 216 -5.84 4.48 -27.57
CA ASP A 216 -6.84 4.65 -26.52
C ASP A 216 -7.21 3.31 -25.86
N GLY A 217 -7.18 3.27 -24.54
CA GLY A 217 -7.42 2.07 -23.72
C GLY A 217 -6.26 1.08 -23.67
N LYS A 218 -5.15 1.31 -24.39
CA LYS A 218 -4.06 0.33 -24.54
C LYS A 218 -2.67 0.89 -24.28
N ARG A 219 -2.34 2.08 -24.80
CA ARG A 219 -1.01 2.68 -24.69
C ARG A 219 -1.08 4.19 -24.43
N GLY A 220 -0.39 4.62 -23.37
CA GLY A 220 -0.29 6.00 -22.93
C GLY A 220 0.46 6.94 -23.90
N PRO A 221 0.63 8.22 -23.50
CA PRO A 221 1.24 9.27 -24.32
C PRO A 221 2.78 9.24 -24.30
N VAL A 222 3.40 8.08 -24.58
CA VAL A 222 4.85 7.87 -24.38
C VAL A 222 5.71 8.84 -25.21
N LYS A 223 5.51 8.89 -26.53
CA LYS A 223 6.22 9.80 -27.44
C LYS A 223 6.03 11.27 -27.08
N PHE A 224 4.86 11.62 -26.55
CA PHE A 224 4.60 12.99 -26.11
C PHE A 224 5.46 13.33 -24.89
N ILE A 225 5.55 12.45 -23.89
CA ILE A 225 6.43 12.65 -22.74
C ILE A 225 7.90 12.70 -23.19
N GLU A 226 8.32 11.85 -24.12
CA GLU A 226 9.67 11.89 -24.70
C GLU A 226 9.96 13.24 -25.40
N SER A 227 8.98 13.82 -26.10
CA SER A 227 9.12 15.14 -26.72
C SER A 227 9.34 16.27 -25.70
N LEU A 228 8.78 16.13 -24.49
CA LEU A 228 9.03 17.07 -23.39
C LEU A 228 10.44 16.89 -22.82
N LYS A 229 10.93 15.65 -22.71
CA LYS A 229 12.31 15.34 -22.30
C LYS A 229 13.33 15.89 -23.30
N ALA A 230 13.00 15.86 -24.59
CA ALA A 230 13.87 16.37 -25.65
C ALA A 230 14.15 17.89 -25.54
N LYS A 231 13.39 18.64 -24.72
CA LYS A 231 13.70 20.04 -24.38
C LYS A 231 14.93 20.20 -23.49
N GLY A 232 15.49 19.11 -22.96
CA GLY A 232 16.74 19.13 -22.19
C GLY A 232 16.61 19.48 -20.71
N HIS A 233 15.38 19.58 -20.19
CA HIS A 233 15.10 19.85 -18.77
C HIS A 233 14.43 18.64 -18.10
N GLN A 234 14.51 18.59 -16.78
CA GLN A 234 13.79 17.61 -15.96
C GLN A 234 12.29 17.73 -16.21
N VAL A 235 11.62 16.65 -16.59
CA VAL A 235 10.15 16.67 -16.72
C VAL A 235 9.53 16.52 -15.34
N ALA A 236 8.60 17.42 -14.99
CA ALA A 236 7.85 17.36 -13.73
C ALA A 236 6.41 16.94 -14.01
N TYR A 237 5.89 15.99 -13.23
CA TYR A 237 4.47 15.63 -13.27
C TYR A 237 3.68 16.68 -12.49
N VAL A 238 2.71 17.33 -13.13
CA VAL A 238 1.95 18.44 -12.53
C VAL A 238 0.45 18.15 -12.63
N GLY A 239 -0.30 18.23 -11.54
CA GLY A 239 -1.77 18.04 -11.57
C GLY A 239 -2.50 18.81 -10.49
N ASP A 240 -3.81 19.03 -10.64
CA ASP A 240 -4.56 19.82 -9.66
C ASP A 240 -4.76 19.02 -8.36
N VAL A 241 -5.17 17.76 -8.47
CA VAL A 241 -5.19 16.77 -7.39
C VAL A 241 -4.48 15.51 -7.87
N VAL A 242 -3.47 15.02 -7.14
CA VAL A 242 -2.61 13.93 -7.61
C VAL A 242 -2.59 12.75 -6.65
N GLY A 243 -2.75 11.53 -7.18
CA GLY A 243 -2.44 10.29 -6.48
C GLY A 243 -3.55 9.74 -5.58
N THR A 244 -4.81 10.13 -5.80
CA THR A 244 -5.95 9.61 -5.03
C THR A 244 -6.21 8.12 -5.31
N GLY A 245 -6.91 7.47 -4.38
CA GLY A 245 -7.37 6.08 -4.54
C GLY A 245 -6.41 5.03 -3.95
N SER A 246 -5.96 4.11 -4.81
CA SER A 246 -5.21 2.91 -4.41
C SER A 246 -3.77 3.22 -4.00
N SER A 247 -3.22 2.43 -3.07
CA SER A 247 -1.81 2.51 -2.64
C SER A 247 -0.81 1.89 -3.64
N ARG A 248 -1.24 1.57 -4.87
CA ARG A 248 -0.43 0.80 -5.83
C ARG A 248 0.86 1.56 -6.19
N LYS A 249 2.02 1.04 -5.74
CA LYS A 249 3.35 1.62 -6.05
C LYS A 249 3.62 1.72 -7.55
N SER A 250 2.97 0.88 -8.36
CA SER A 250 3.06 0.91 -9.82
C SER A 250 2.68 2.27 -10.42
N ALA A 251 1.80 3.06 -9.80
CA ALA A 251 1.51 4.42 -10.26
C ALA A 251 2.76 5.32 -10.19
N THR A 252 3.44 5.33 -9.04
CA THR A 252 4.73 6.02 -8.87
C THR A 252 5.79 5.43 -9.80
N ASN A 253 5.92 4.10 -9.88
CA ASN A 253 6.90 3.46 -10.76
C ASN A 253 6.73 3.90 -12.22
N SER A 254 5.49 3.99 -12.73
CA SER A 254 5.23 4.46 -14.10
C SER A 254 5.60 5.93 -14.31
N VAL A 255 5.25 6.80 -13.36
CA VAL A 255 5.62 8.22 -13.42
C VAL A 255 7.14 8.37 -13.43
N LEU A 256 7.83 7.70 -12.51
CA LEU A 256 9.29 7.75 -12.40
C LEU A 256 10.01 7.02 -13.53
N TRP A 257 9.37 6.04 -14.17
CA TRP A 257 9.92 5.42 -15.38
C TRP A 257 10.15 6.46 -16.48
N PHE A 258 9.20 7.38 -16.66
CA PHE A 258 9.35 8.42 -17.68
C PHE A 258 10.09 9.67 -17.18
N THR A 259 9.86 10.07 -15.94
CA THR A 259 10.36 11.34 -15.39
C THR A 259 11.60 11.22 -14.51
N GLY A 260 11.86 10.07 -13.91
CA GLY A 260 12.99 9.85 -13.02
C GLY A 260 14.29 9.46 -13.73
N GLU A 261 15.28 9.12 -12.90
CA GLU A 261 16.64 8.77 -13.27
C GLU A 261 16.91 7.27 -13.07
N ASP A 262 17.82 6.72 -13.88
CA ASP A 262 18.25 5.33 -13.73
C ASP A 262 19.02 5.14 -12.42
N ILE A 263 18.75 4.05 -11.70
CA ILE A 263 19.54 3.66 -10.53
C ILE A 263 20.76 2.86 -11.03
N PRO A 264 22.00 3.30 -10.77
CA PRO A 264 23.19 2.61 -11.25
C PRO A 264 23.19 1.13 -10.86
N PHE A 265 23.45 0.26 -11.85
CA PHE A 265 23.52 -1.21 -11.70
C PHE A 265 22.21 -1.93 -11.36
N ILE A 266 21.10 -1.21 -11.20
CA ILE A 266 19.79 -1.80 -10.89
C ILE A 266 18.91 -1.76 -12.14
N PRO A 267 18.65 -2.91 -12.78
CA PRO A 267 17.89 -2.90 -14.04
C PRO A 267 16.43 -2.53 -13.81
N ASN A 268 15.89 -1.74 -14.75
CA ASN A 268 14.46 -1.50 -14.95
C ASN A 268 13.73 -0.86 -13.75
N LYS A 269 14.45 -0.16 -12.86
CA LYS A 269 13.90 0.66 -11.79
C LYS A 269 14.52 2.06 -11.84
N ARG A 270 13.71 3.08 -11.53
CA ARG A 270 14.12 4.48 -11.51
C ARG A 270 13.76 5.14 -10.18
N PHE A 271 14.49 6.20 -9.85
CA PHE A 271 14.30 7.01 -8.64
C PHE A 271 14.29 8.50 -9.01
N GLY A 272 14.08 9.39 -8.04
CA GLY A 272 14.14 10.83 -8.29
C GLY A 272 12.87 11.39 -8.93
N GLY A 273 13.00 12.46 -9.72
CA GLY A 273 11.88 13.13 -10.37
C GLY A 273 11.17 14.17 -9.48
N VAL A 274 10.28 14.95 -10.10
CA VAL A 274 9.57 16.07 -9.45
C VAL A 274 8.06 15.90 -9.67
N CYS A 275 7.28 16.04 -8.61
CA CYS A 275 5.82 15.99 -8.68
C CYS A 275 5.20 17.17 -7.95
N LEU A 276 4.37 17.93 -8.68
CA LEU A 276 3.75 19.15 -8.20
C LEU A 276 2.23 19.00 -8.26
N GLY A 277 1.53 19.52 -7.25
CA GLY A 277 0.08 19.68 -7.36
C GLY A 277 -0.51 20.59 -6.31
N ASN A 278 -1.74 21.06 -6.53
CA ASN A 278 -2.43 21.85 -5.48
C ASN A 278 -2.67 20.97 -4.25
N LYS A 279 -2.97 19.69 -4.50
CA LYS A 279 -3.12 18.66 -3.48
C LYS A 279 -2.49 17.35 -3.93
N ILE A 280 -1.72 16.70 -3.07
CA ILE A 280 -1.16 15.37 -3.29
C ILE A 280 -1.70 14.45 -2.20
N ALA A 281 -2.27 13.30 -2.60
CA ALA A 281 -2.80 12.34 -1.65
C ALA A 281 -1.67 11.77 -0.76
N PRO A 282 -1.89 11.59 0.55
CA PRO A 282 -0.82 11.28 1.51
C PRO A 282 -0.04 10.00 1.20
N ILE A 283 -0.72 8.92 0.80
CA ILE A 283 -0.07 7.65 0.45
C ILE A 283 0.83 7.84 -0.78
N PHE A 284 0.36 8.60 -1.77
CA PHE A 284 1.13 8.88 -2.97
C PHE A 284 2.32 9.79 -2.67
N TYR A 285 2.14 10.82 -1.83
CA TYR A 285 3.22 11.68 -1.34
C TYR A 285 4.34 10.84 -0.70
N ASN A 286 3.97 9.98 0.25
CA ASN A 286 4.90 9.08 0.92
C ASN A 286 5.59 8.12 -0.07
N THR A 287 4.85 7.59 -1.06
CA THR A 287 5.43 6.68 -2.06
C THR A 287 6.44 7.40 -2.97
N MET A 288 6.21 8.68 -3.27
CA MET A 288 7.12 9.52 -4.06
C MET A 288 8.41 9.85 -3.29
N GLU A 289 8.31 10.30 -2.03
CA GLU A 289 9.49 10.59 -1.19
C GLU A 289 10.29 9.33 -0.84
N ASP A 290 9.63 8.18 -0.61
CA ASP A 290 10.28 6.89 -0.40
C ASP A 290 11.09 6.45 -1.64
N ALA A 291 10.67 6.86 -2.84
CA ALA A 291 11.34 6.59 -4.11
C ALA A 291 12.36 7.67 -4.52
N GLY A 292 12.64 8.63 -3.65
CA GLY A 292 13.63 9.70 -3.87
C GLY A 292 13.13 10.86 -4.73
N ALA A 293 11.84 10.90 -5.06
CA ALA A 293 11.24 12.02 -5.77
C ALA A 293 11.06 13.25 -4.85
N LEU A 294 10.86 14.41 -5.46
CA LEU A 294 10.52 15.67 -4.77
C LEU A 294 9.03 16.01 -4.97
N PRO A 295 8.13 15.52 -4.09
CA PRO A 295 6.72 15.91 -4.10
C PRO A 295 6.49 17.25 -3.36
N ILE A 296 5.83 18.20 -4.02
CA ILE A 296 5.53 19.54 -3.46
C ILE A 296 4.07 19.90 -3.70
N GLU A 297 3.38 20.30 -2.63
CA GLU A 297 2.07 20.95 -2.73
C GLU A 297 2.26 22.46 -2.98
N LEU A 298 1.76 22.97 -4.11
CA LEU A 298 1.76 24.40 -4.47
C LEU A 298 0.65 24.73 -5.47
N ASP A 299 0.35 26.01 -5.67
CA ASP A 299 -0.59 26.43 -6.71
C ASP A 299 -0.01 26.15 -8.12
N VAL A 300 -0.69 25.29 -8.87
CA VAL A 300 -0.31 24.90 -10.24
C VAL A 300 -1.23 25.49 -11.30
N SER A 301 -2.04 26.50 -10.96
CA SER A 301 -2.99 27.14 -11.88
C SER A 301 -2.34 27.95 -12.99
N GLN A 302 -1.10 28.41 -12.79
CA GLN A 302 -0.29 29.15 -13.78
C GLN A 302 0.76 28.28 -14.47
N MET A 303 0.65 26.95 -14.35
CA MET A 303 1.54 25.98 -14.99
C MET A 303 0.80 25.22 -16.09
N GLU A 304 1.13 25.52 -17.34
CA GLU A 304 0.55 24.89 -18.51
C GLU A 304 1.46 23.82 -19.10
N MET A 305 0.89 22.92 -19.91
CA MET A 305 1.62 21.85 -20.55
C MET A 305 2.80 22.36 -21.38
N GLY A 306 4.00 21.85 -21.09
CA GLY A 306 5.23 22.17 -21.81
C GLY A 306 5.90 23.47 -21.38
N ASP A 307 5.35 24.20 -20.40
CA ASP A 307 6.00 25.35 -19.79
C ASP A 307 7.37 24.98 -19.23
N VAL A 308 8.29 25.94 -19.27
CA VAL A 308 9.58 25.85 -18.59
C VAL A 308 9.49 26.70 -17.32
N VAL A 309 9.66 26.05 -16.17
CA VAL A 309 9.53 26.68 -14.85
C VAL A 309 10.85 26.52 -14.10
N GLU A 310 11.31 27.60 -13.48
CA GLU A 310 12.39 27.57 -12.50
C GLU A 310 11.79 27.28 -11.13
N LEU A 311 12.11 26.13 -10.54
CA LEU A 311 11.71 25.78 -9.18
C LEU A 311 12.88 26.05 -8.23
N ARG A 312 12.62 26.81 -7.15
CA ARG A 312 13.59 27.13 -6.09
C ARG A 312 13.11 26.53 -4.77
N PRO A 313 13.43 25.25 -4.49
CA PRO A 313 12.83 24.52 -3.36
C PRO A 313 13.09 25.15 -1.99
N TYR A 314 14.31 25.64 -1.78
CA TYR A 314 14.70 26.25 -0.49
C TYR A 314 14.14 27.66 -0.29
N GLU A 315 13.82 28.38 -1.38
CA GLU A 315 13.15 29.68 -1.31
C GLU A 315 11.62 29.53 -1.25
N GLY A 316 11.10 28.32 -1.53
CA GLY A 316 9.66 28.08 -1.60
C GLY A 316 8.99 28.76 -2.79
N LYS A 317 9.65 28.83 -3.96
CA LYS A 317 9.16 29.60 -5.12
C LYS A 317 9.21 28.81 -6.41
N ALA A 318 8.20 29.02 -7.26
CA ALA A 318 8.22 28.62 -8.66
C ALA A 318 8.10 29.87 -9.55
N LEU A 319 8.95 29.97 -10.57
CA LEU A 319 9.02 31.11 -11.47
C LEU A 319 8.84 30.70 -12.93
N LYS A 320 8.13 31.53 -13.69
CA LYS A 320 8.01 31.43 -15.15
C LYS A 320 8.41 32.77 -15.74
N ASP A 321 9.34 32.77 -16.69
CA ASP A 321 9.88 33.99 -17.33
C ASP A 321 10.38 35.04 -16.31
N GLY A 322 11.00 34.58 -15.22
CA GLY A 322 11.51 35.43 -14.13
C GLY A 322 10.45 35.99 -13.17
N LYS A 323 9.17 35.67 -13.36
CA LYS A 323 8.07 36.08 -12.47
C LYS A 323 7.68 34.93 -11.55
N VAL A 324 7.48 35.23 -10.27
CA VAL A 324 6.94 34.26 -9.29
C VAL A 324 5.50 33.94 -9.67
N ILE A 325 5.23 32.68 -9.95
CA ILE A 325 3.89 32.17 -10.28
C ILE A 325 3.25 31.40 -9.14
N ALA A 326 4.06 30.89 -8.20
CA ALA A 326 3.59 30.25 -6.99
C ALA A 326 4.63 30.34 -5.86
N GLU A 327 4.14 30.42 -4.64
CA GLU A 327 4.93 30.28 -3.40
C GLU A 327 4.44 29.05 -2.64
N PHE A 328 5.34 28.37 -1.93
CA PHE A 328 5.04 27.14 -1.20
C PHE A 328 5.96 26.94 -0.01
N LYS A 329 5.58 25.99 0.85
CA LYS A 329 6.42 25.47 1.92
C LYS A 329 6.49 23.95 1.78
N VAL A 330 7.70 23.40 1.84
CA VAL A 330 7.86 21.94 1.93
C VAL A 330 7.29 21.43 3.26
N LYS A 331 6.76 20.21 3.25
CA LYS A 331 6.16 19.60 4.45
C LYS A 331 7.17 19.52 5.61
N SER A 332 8.41 19.18 5.29
CA SER A 332 9.54 19.10 6.21
C SER A 332 10.83 19.37 5.45
N ASP A 333 11.79 20.06 6.07
CA ASP A 333 13.13 20.25 5.48
C ASP A 333 13.90 18.92 5.38
N VAL A 334 13.50 17.89 6.14
CA VAL A 334 14.06 16.54 6.04
C VAL A 334 13.90 15.98 4.62
N LEU A 335 12.87 16.41 3.86
CA LEU A 335 12.66 16.02 2.47
C LEU A 335 13.91 16.26 1.59
N PHE A 336 14.71 17.29 1.88
CA PHE A 336 15.94 17.54 1.13
C PHE A 336 17.02 16.47 1.38
N ASP A 337 17.10 15.95 2.60
CA ASP A 337 17.97 14.82 2.92
C ASP A 337 17.44 13.53 2.29
N GLU A 338 16.12 13.34 2.25
CA GLU A 338 15.48 12.16 1.65
C GLU A 338 15.80 12.08 0.16
N VAL A 339 15.59 13.18 -0.58
CA VAL A 339 15.91 13.26 -2.01
C VAL A 339 17.41 13.05 -2.24
N ARG A 340 18.29 13.69 -1.45
CA ARG A 340 19.74 13.51 -1.55
C ARG A 340 20.16 12.05 -1.34
N ALA A 341 19.56 11.36 -0.36
CA ALA A 341 19.83 9.95 -0.09
C ALA A 341 19.31 9.00 -1.18
N GLY A 342 18.50 9.49 -2.13
CA GLY A 342 17.82 8.68 -3.13
C GLY A 342 16.51 8.06 -2.63
N GLY A 343 15.96 8.58 -1.54
CA GLY A 343 14.70 8.16 -0.93
C GLY A 343 14.73 8.25 0.58
N ARG A 344 13.54 8.40 1.19
CA ARG A 344 13.38 8.38 2.65
C ARG A 344 13.83 7.05 3.28
N ILE A 345 13.54 5.91 2.65
CA ILE A 345 13.96 4.60 3.15
C ILE A 345 15.50 4.48 3.20
N PRO A 346 16.26 4.74 2.11
CA PRO A 346 17.72 4.82 2.16
C PRO A 346 18.25 5.78 3.24
N LEU A 347 17.63 6.95 3.41
CA LEU A 347 18.03 7.92 4.42
C LEU A 347 17.95 7.34 5.84
N ILE A 348 16.83 6.70 6.20
CA ILE A 348 16.61 6.13 7.54
C ILE A 348 17.65 5.05 7.82
N ILE A 349 17.86 4.13 6.87
CA ILE A 349 18.83 3.05 7.01
C ILE A 349 20.25 3.61 7.16
N GLY A 350 20.67 4.52 6.27
CA GLY A 350 22.01 5.10 6.29
C GLY A 350 22.27 5.99 7.51
N ARG A 351 21.26 6.75 7.98
CA ARG A 351 21.33 7.54 9.20
C ARG A 351 21.50 6.62 10.42
N GLY A 352 20.74 5.52 10.49
CA GLY A 352 20.89 4.50 11.53
C GLY A 352 22.28 3.86 11.53
N LEU A 353 22.81 3.51 10.35
CA LEU A 353 24.18 2.99 10.19
C LEU A 353 25.23 4.00 10.69
N THR A 354 25.06 5.28 10.33
CA THR A 354 25.93 6.36 10.80
C THR A 354 25.89 6.47 12.32
N ALA A 355 24.70 6.44 12.94
CA ALA A 355 24.54 6.51 14.39
C ALA A 355 25.26 5.34 15.09
N LYS A 356 25.04 4.10 14.64
CA LYS A 356 25.73 2.90 15.16
C LYS A 356 27.26 3.01 15.04
N ALA A 357 27.77 3.48 13.90
CA ALA A 357 29.20 3.66 13.68
C ALA A 357 29.80 4.71 14.63
N ARG A 358 29.11 5.83 14.83
CA ARG A 358 29.56 6.89 15.76
C ARG A 358 29.57 6.43 17.20
N GLU A 359 28.53 5.72 17.63
CA GLU A 359 28.48 5.10 18.95
C GLU A 359 29.65 4.13 19.15
N ALA A 360 29.88 3.23 18.19
CA ALA A 360 30.99 2.27 18.23
C ALA A 360 32.38 2.94 18.31
N LEU A 361 32.53 4.15 17.77
CA LEU A 361 33.77 4.94 17.81
C LEU A 361 33.83 5.92 19.00
N GLY A 362 32.81 5.95 19.87
CA GLY A 362 32.73 6.89 20.99
C GLY A 362 32.57 8.35 20.57
N LEU A 363 32.04 8.61 19.38
CA LEU A 363 31.79 9.94 18.83
C LEU A 363 30.40 10.45 19.25
N PRO A 364 30.21 11.78 19.40
CA PRO A 364 28.89 12.35 19.66
C PRO A 364 27.93 12.10 18.49
N VAL A 365 26.63 12.13 18.75
CA VAL A 365 25.58 12.01 17.72
C VAL A 365 25.83 13.02 16.59
N SER A 366 25.62 12.59 15.34
CA SER A 366 25.85 13.44 14.17
C SER A 366 24.87 14.61 14.13
N THR A 367 25.38 15.81 13.80
CA THR A 367 24.57 17.01 13.51
C THR A 367 24.43 17.27 12.01
N LEU A 368 24.86 16.33 11.16
CA LEU A 368 24.88 16.48 9.70
C LEU A 368 23.46 16.44 9.09
N PHE A 369 22.62 15.56 9.61
CA PHE A 369 21.28 15.33 9.06
C PHE A 369 20.29 16.35 9.59
N ARG A 370 19.41 16.83 8.72
CA ARG A 370 18.25 17.63 9.10
C ARG A 370 17.37 16.82 10.02
N LEU A 371 16.94 17.47 11.09
CA LEU A 371 16.03 16.89 12.07
C LEU A 371 14.62 17.42 11.82
N PRO A 372 13.60 16.59 12.05
CA PRO A 372 12.21 17.06 12.07
C PRO A 372 12.04 18.10 13.17
N VAL A 373 11.26 19.15 12.89
CA VAL A 373 10.99 20.20 13.87
C VAL A 373 9.95 19.67 14.86
N SER A 374 10.28 19.66 16.15
CA SER A 374 9.30 19.32 17.18
C SER A 374 8.17 20.36 17.20
N PRO A 375 6.90 19.93 17.19
CA PRO A 375 5.78 20.86 17.34
C PRO A 375 5.79 21.52 18.71
N VAL A 376 5.14 22.67 18.82
CA VAL A 376 4.97 23.37 20.11
C VAL A 376 4.14 22.51 21.05
N ASP A 377 4.61 22.35 22.29
CA ASP A 377 3.84 21.65 23.32
C ASP A 377 2.65 22.49 23.79
N THR A 378 1.43 22.02 23.48
CA THR A 378 0.17 22.69 23.88
C THR A 378 -0.22 22.40 25.33
N ARG A 379 0.48 21.47 26.01
CA ARG A 379 0.18 20.95 27.36
C ARG A 379 -1.20 20.28 27.50
N LYS A 380 -1.94 20.12 26.40
CA LYS A 380 -3.19 19.36 26.34
C LYS A 380 -2.93 17.87 26.32
N GLY A 381 -3.94 17.10 26.72
CA GLY A 381 -3.96 15.65 26.60
C GLY A 381 -3.90 15.15 25.15
N PHE A 382 -3.89 13.83 25.00
CA PHE A 382 -3.71 13.14 23.74
C PHE A 382 -4.99 12.44 23.26
N SER A 383 -5.23 12.46 21.96
CA SER A 383 -6.31 11.66 21.35
C SER A 383 -6.02 10.16 21.41
N LEU A 384 -7.00 9.33 21.06
CA LEU A 384 -6.84 7.87 21.07
C LEU A 384 -5.72 7.44 20.11
N ALA A 385 -5.74 7.98 18.88
CA ALA A 385 -4.72 7.69 17.89
C ALA A 385 -3.31 8.11 18.35
N GLN A 386 -3.19 9.29 18.97
CA GLN A 386 -1.91 9.79 19.48
C GLN A 386 -1.33 8.88 20.57
N LYS A 387 -2.18 8.35 21.47
CA LYS A 387 -1.76 7.38 22.50
C LYS A 387 -1.37 6.03 21.92
N MET A 388 -2.11 5.51 20.93
CA MET A 388 -1.76 4.25 20.26
C MET A 388 -0.38 4.34 19.60
N VAL A 389 -0.11 5.44 18.86
CA VAL A 389 1.20 5.68 18.25
C VAL A 389 2.29 5.89 19.32
N GLY A 390 1.99 6.64 20.38
CA GLY A 390 2.91 6.86 21.50
C GLY A 390 3.35 5.56 22.18
N ARG A 391 2.39 4.68 22.48
CA ARG A 391 2.65 3.34 23.02
C ARG A 391 3.53 2.52 22.07
N ALA A 392 3.27 2.54 20.77
CA ALA A 392 4.07 1.83 19.78
C ALA A 392 5.50 2.39 19.60
N CYS A 393 5.73 3.64 19.98
CA CYS A 393 7.06 4.27 20.05
C CYS A 393 7.78 4.04 21.39
N GLY A 394 7.16 3.32 22.34
CA GLY A 394 7.72 3.07 23.66
C GLY A 394 7.65 4.27 24.62
N LEU A 395 6.79 5.25 24.36
CA LEU A 395 6.51 6.33 25.32
C LEU A 395 5.82 5.76 26.57
N PRO A 396 5.95 6.43 27.74
CA PRO A 396 5.24 6.03 28.94
C PRO A 396 3.73 5.90 28.70
N GLU A 397 3.11 4.91 29.33
CA GLU A 397 1.68 4.62 29.19
C GLU A 397 0.83 5.88 29.45
N GLY A 398 -0.12 6.17 28.55
CA GLY A 398 -0.95 7.38 28.58
C GLY A 398 -0.34 8.60 27.88
N GLN A 399 0.96 8.62 27.57
CA GLN A 399 1.56 9.64 26.69
C GLN A 399 1.29 9.32 25.22
N GLY A 400 1.34 10.34 24.36
CA GLY A 400 1.11 10.21 22.93
C GLY A 400 2.13 10.98 22.08
N VAL A 401 2.02 10.81 20.76
CA VAL A 401 2.80 11.58 19.79
C VAL A 401 1.97 12.76 19.30
N ARG A 402 2.50 14.00 19.39
CA ARG A 402 1.80 15.20 18.91
C ARG A 402 1.85 15.31 17.38
N PRO A 403 0.82 15.88 16.72
CA PRO A 403 0.84 16.12 15.28
C PRO A 403 2.06 16.91 14.82
N GLY A 404 2.63 16.55 13.67
CA GLY A 404 3.86 17.11 13.12
C GLY A 404 5.15 16.51 13.70
N THR A 405 5.06 15.67 14.74
CA THR A 405 6.22 14.95 15.29
C THR A 405 6.56 13.76 14.41
N TYR A 406 7.81 13.65 13.98
CA TYR A 406 8.34 12.43 13.38
C TYR A 406 8.49 11.34 14.45
N CYS A 407 8.08 10.13 14.13
CA CYS A 407 8.22 8.96 14.99
C CYS A 407 8.36 7.68 14.16
N GLU A 408 8.78 6.60 14.83
CA GLU A 408 8.97 5.28 14.22
C GLU A 408 8.21 4.21 15.03
N PRO A 409 6.86 4.20 14.98
CA PRO A 409 6.08 3.21 15.71
C PRO A 409 6.45 1.77 15.32
N LYS A 410 6.47 0.88 16.31
CA LYS A 410 6.54 -0.57 16.09
C LYS A 410 5.34 -1.06 15.29
N MET A 411 5.61 -1.90 14.29
CA MET A 411 4.60 -2.54 13.44
C MET A 411 4.25 -3.92 14.00
N THR A 412 3.08 -4.02 14.64
CA THR A 412 2.56 -5.28 15.18
C THR A 412 1.97 -6.17 14.09
N SER A 413 1.23 -5.59 13.15
CA SER A 413 0.57 -6.33 12.06
C SER A 413 0.80 -5.64 10.72
N VAL A 414 1.23 -6.41 9.72
CA VAL A 414 1.45 -5.95 8.34
C VAL A 414 0.65 -6.80 7.36
N GLY A 415 -0.22 -6.16 6.58
CA GLY A 415 -1.03 -6.82 5.55
C GLY A 415 -0.44 -6.73 4.13
N SER A 416 -0.55 -7.81 3.35
CA SER A 416 -0.19 -7.85 1.93
C SER A 416 -1.25 -8.62 1.12
N GLN A 417 -1.51 -8.15 -0.11
CA GLN A 417 -2.48 -8.75 -1.04
C GLN A 417 -1.83 -9.03 -2.39
N ASP A 418 -2.50 -9.76 -3.26
CA ASP A 418 -1.93 -10.43 -4.44
C ASP A 418 -1.69 -9.53 -5.67
N THR A 419 -2.18 -8.30 -5.69
CA THR A 419 -1.91 -7.33 -6.77
C THR A 419 -0.83 -6.31 -6.43
N THR A 420 -0.51 -6.14 -5.14
CA THR A 420 0.63 -5.35 -4.65
C THR A 420 1.76 -6.23 -4.14
N GLY A 421 1.45 -7.46 -3.72
CA GLY A 421 2.37 -8.46 -3.18
C GLY A 421 3.57 -8.76 -4.07
N PRO A 422 3.42 -8.93 -5.39
CA PRO A 422 4.56 -9.06 -6.30
C PRO A 422 5.53 -7.87 -6.27
N MET A 423 5.01 -6.63 -6.18
CA MET A 423 5.87 -5.45 -6.00
C MET A 423 6.51 -5.44 -4.61
N THR A 424 5.74 -5.75 -3.55
CA THR A 424 6.27 -5.82 -2.18
C THR A 424 7.37 -6.87 -2.05
N ARG A 425 7.23 -8.03 -2.71
CA ARG A 425 8.28 -9.05 -2.83
C ARG A 425 9.54 -8.47 -3.45
N ASP A 426 9.41 -7.72 -4.55
CA ASP A 426 10.56 -7.17 -5.25
C ASP A 426 11.24 -6.06 -4.43
N GLU A 427 10.48 -5.23 -3.70
CA GLU A 427 11.05 -4.27 -2.75
C GLU A 427 11.73 -4.96 -1.54
N LEU A 428 11.17 -6.08 -1.04
CA LEU A 428 11.81 -6.89 0.00
C LEU A 428 13.13 -7.52 -0.46
N LYS A 429 13.20 -7.93 -1.74
CA LYS A 429 14.45 -8.42 -2.35
C LYS A 429 15.50 -7.33 -2.39
N ASP A 430 15.14 -6.13 -2.83
CA ASP A 430 16.05 -4.99 -2.90
C ASP A 430 16.53 -4.52 -1.51
N LEU A 431 15.67 -4.62 -0.50
CA LEU A 431 16.02 -4.37 0.91
C LEU A 431 16.83 -5.50 1.56
N ALA A 432 17.23 -6.52 0.79
CA ALA A 432 17.95 -7.69 1.28
C ALA A 432 17.26 -8.44 2.44
N CYS A 433 15.92 -8.41 2.48
CA CYS A 433 15.14 -8.99 3.57
C CYS A 433 15.10 -10.53 3.47
N LEU A 434 15.72 -11.21 4.43
CA LEU A 434 15.70 -12.68 4.58
C LEU A 434 14.75 -13.18 5.67
N GLY A 435 14.22 -12.29 6.51
CA GLY A 435 13.22 -12.60 7.54
C GLY A 435 12.52 -11.33 8.00
N PHE A 436 11.27 -11.46 8.46
CA PHE A 436 10.50 -10.33 8.95
C PHE A 436 10.79 -10.04 10.43
N SER A 437 10.93 -8.76 10.76
CA SER A 437 11.03 -8.29 12.15
C SER A 437 9.70 -7.78 12.69
N ALA A 438 8.74 -7.44 11.80
CA ALA A 438 7.37 -7.20 12.22
C ALA A 438 6.77 -8.45 12.86
N ASP A 439 5.96 -8.26 13.90
CA ASP A 439 5.48 -9.37 14.73
C ASP A 439 4.57 -10.34 13.95
N LEU A 440 3.75 -9.80 13.05
CA LEU A 440 2.95 -10.56 12.08
C LEU A 440 2.97 -9.89 10.70
N VAL A 441 3.26 -10.69 9.67
CA VAL A 441 3.07 -10.33 8.26
C VAL A 441 2.12 -11.33 7.63
N MET A 442 1.05 -10.88 6.97
CA MET A 442 0.05 -11.75 6.34
C MET A 442 -0.08 -11.46 4.85
N GLN A 443 -0.07 -12.51 4.01
CA GLN A 443 -0.33 -12.44 2.57
C GLN A 443 -1.68 -13.09 2.22
N SER A 444 -2.47 -12.44 1.39
CA SER A 444 -3.75 -12.96 0.86
C SER A 444 -3.74 -13.14 -0.66
N PHE A 445 -4.73 -13.87 -1.19
CA PHE A 445 -4.92 -14.10 -2.64
C PHE A 445 -6.37 -13.83 -3.02
N CYS A 446 -6.80 -12.57 -2.90
CA CYS A 446 -8.20 -12.20 -2.95
C CYS A 446 -8.61 -11.40 -4.18
N HIS A 447 -7.66 -10.76 -4.87
CA HIS A 447 -7.95 -9.92 -6.03
C HIS A 447 -7.82 -10.67 -7.35
N THR A 448 -7.13 -11.81 -7.35
CA THR A 448 -6.77 -12.57 -8.57
C THR A 448 -7.25 -14.03 -8.56
N ALA A 449 -7.87 -14.51 -7.49
CA ALA A 449 -8.26 -15.92 -7.36
C ALA A 449 -9.40 -16.35 -8.28
N ALA A 450 -10.33 -15.44 -8.63
CA ALA A 450 -11.55 -15.81 -9.33
C ALA A 450 -11.32 -16.21 -10.80
N TYR A 451 -10.50 -15.44 -11.52
CA TYR A 451 -10.23 -15.67 -12.95
C TYR A 451 -8.73 -15.52 -13.27
N PRO A 452 -7.86 -16.38 -12.70
CA PRO A 452 -6.42 -16.17 -12.74
C PRO A 452 -5.87 -16.29 -14.18
N LYS A 453 -5.05 -15.32 -14.58
CA LYS A 453 -4.22 -15.42 -15.79
C LYS A 453 -3.00 -16.30 -15.50
N LYS A 454 -2.27 -16.74 -16.53
CA LYS A 454 -1.05 -17.58 -16.35
C LYS A 454 -0.03 -16.97 -15.37
N VAL A 455 0.13 -15.65 -15.39
CA VAL A 455 1.02 -14.92 -14.47
C VAL A 455 0.49 -14.89 -13.04
N ASP A 456 -0.83 -14.84 -12.85
CA ASP A 456 -1.45 -14.91 -11.53
C ASP A 456 -1.26 -16.32 -10.94
N VAL A 457 -1.46 -17.37 -11.74
CA VAL A 457 -1.21 -18.77 -11.32
C VAL A 457 0.25 -18.94 -10.89
N LYS A 458 1.21 -18.43 -11.67
CA LYS A 458 2.63 -18.45 -11.27
C LYS A 458 2.85 -17.76 -9.93
N MET A 459 2.24 -16.58 -9.74
CA MET A 459 2.31 -15.84 -8.48
C MET A 459 1.66 -16.60 -7.31
N HIS A 460 0.54 -17.31 -7.53
CA HIS A 460 -0.11 -18.17 -6.52
C HIS A 460 0.79 -19.31 -6.05
N HIS A 461 1.73 -19.77 -6.89
CA HIS A 461 2.69 -20.82 -6.53
C HIS A 461 3.96 -20.27 -5.86
N GLU A 462 4.43 -19.09 -6.26
CA GLU A 462 5.74 -18.57 -5.80
C GLU A 462 5.64 -17.65 -4.56
N LEU A 463 4.57 -16.86 -4.46
CA LEU A 463 4.43 -15.85 -3.41
C LEU A 463 4.21 -16.44 -1.99
N PRO A 464 3.46 -17.54 -1.79
CA PRO A 464 3.30 -18.15 -0.47
C PRO A 464 4.63 -18.53 0.17
N ASP A 465 5.50 -19.22 -0.56
CA ASP A 465 6.80 -19.67 -0.07
C ASP A 465 7.74 -18.49 0.20
N PHE A 466 7.70 -17.46 -0.66
CA PHE A 466 8.49 -16.25 -0.42
C PHE A 466 8.14 -15.58 0.92
N ILE A 467 6.87 -15.54 1.28
CA ILE A 467 6.37 -14.94 2.52
C ILE A 467 6.63 -15.85 3.72
N SER A 468 6.32 -17.14 3.61
CA SER A 468 6.42 -18.08 4.72
C SER A 468 7.86 -18.37 5.14
N THR A 469 8.80 -18.46 4.19
CA THR A 469 10.23 -18.61 4.47
C THR A 469 10.84 -17.43 5.24
N ARG A 470 10.12 -16.31 5.33
CA ARG A 470 10.48 -15.11 6.10
C ARG A 470 9.72 -14.99 7.43
N GLY A 471 8.92 -15.99 7.80
CA GLY A 471 8.10 -16.00 9.00
C GLY A 471 6.73 -15.33 8.84
N GLY A 472 6.27 -15.14 7.60
CA GLY A 472 4.93 -14.60 7.33
C GLY A 472 3.86 -15.68 7.22
N VAL A 473 2.61 -15.32 7.50
CA VAL A 473 1.43 -16.17 7.29
C VAL A 473 0.92 -15.99 5.87
N SER A 474 0.75 -17.08 5.12
CA SER A 474 0.16 -17.05 3.78
C SER A 474 -1.22 -17.70 3.79
N LEU A 475 -2.22 -16.96 3.31
CA LEU A 475 -3.52 -17.53 2.96
C LEU A 475 -3.44 -18.24 1.60
N ARG A 476 -4.58 -18.78 1.14
CA ARG A 476 -4.70 -19.54 -0.10
C ARG A 476 -5.69 -18.85 -1.07
N PRO A 477 -5.52 -19.00 -2.40
CA PRO A 477 -6.56 -18.60 -3.35
C PRO A 477 -7.92 -19.20 -3.00
N GLY A 478 -8.95 -18.38 -2.91
CA GLY A 478 -10.30 -18.78 -2.50
C GLY A 478 -10.61 -18.69 -1.01
N ASP A 479 -9.63 -18.37 -0.15
CA ASP A 479 -9.91 -18.07 1.26
C ASP A 479 -10.73 -16.79 1.45
N GLY A 480 -10.53 -15.82 0.55
CA GLY A 480 -11.29 -14.57 0.52
C GLY A 480 -10.49 -13.32 0.87
N VAL A 481 -11.20 -12.23 1.08
CA VAL A 481 -10.73 -10.84 1.17
C VAL A 481 -9.72 -10.64 2.31
N ILE A 482 -8.62 -9.97 2.00
CA ILE A 482 -7.51 -9.68 2.93
C ILE A 482 -7.99 -9.21 4.31
N HIS A 483 -8.84 -8.18 4.37
CA HIS A 483 -9.15 -7.50 5.63
C HIS A 483 -10.06 -8.33 6.53
N SER A 484 -10.94 -9.17 5.95
CA SER A 484 -11.79 -10.10 6.69
C SER A 484 -10.99 -11.18 7.44
N TRP A 485 -9.77 -11.46 6.97
CA TRP A 485 -8.80 -12.33 7.65
C TRP A 485 -7.84 -11.53 8.54
N LEU A 486 -7.21 -10.49 8.00
CA LEU A 486 -6.21 -9.68 8.72
C LEU A 486 -6.79 -9.10 10.02
N ASN A 487 -8.03 -8.62 10.00
CA ASN A 487 -8.69 -8.04 11.17
C ASN A 487 -8.83 -9.06 12.31
N ARG A 488 -8.99 -10.35 11.98
CA ARG A 488 -9.04 -11.44 12.97
C ARG A 488 -7.69 -11.76 13.60
N LEU A 489 -6.60 -11.30 12.99
CA LEU A 489 -5.23 -11.52 13.49
C LEU A 489 -4.66 -10.31 14.24
N LEU A 490 -5.48 -9.29 14.53
CA LEU A 490 -5.04 -8.07 15.20
C LEU A 490 -4.95 -8.23 16.72
N THR A 491 -4.20 -7.32 17.35
CA THR A 491 -4.17 -7.14 18.81
C THR A 491 -4.64 -5.71 19.13
N PRO A 492 -5.56 -5.51 20.10
CA PRO A 492 -6.09 -4.18 20.41
C PRO A 492 -5.00 -3.15 20.75
N ASP A 493 -5.28 -1.87 20.46
CA ASP A 493 -4.39 -0.73 20.73
C ASP A 493 -2.98 -0.79 20.10
N THR A 494 -2.76 -1.66 19.12
CA THR A 494 -1.48 -1.74 18.42
C THR A 494 -1.51 -1.02 17.07
N VAL A 495 -0.32 -0.72 16.55
CA VAL A 495 -0.13 -0.03 15.27
C VAL A 495 0.30 -1.03 14.20
N GLY A 496 -0.15 -0.81 12.96
CA GLY A 496 0.33 -1.55 11.81
C GLY A 496 0.19 -0.82 10.48
N THR A 497 0.40 -1.56 9.40
CA THR A 497 0.31 -1.05 8.03
C THR A 497 -0.11 -2.16 7.06
N GLY A 498 -0.28 -1.83 5.79
CA GLY A 498 -0.50 -2.82 4.75
C GLY A 498 -0.36 -2.26 3.35
N GLY A 499 -0.03 -3.16 2.42
CA GLY A 499 0.08 -2.89 0.98
C GLY A 499 -1.27 -2.74 0.29
N ASP A 500 -2.23 -2.15 0.98
CA ASP A 500 -3.60 -1.95 0.52
C ASP A 500 -4.21 -0.73 1.21
N SER A 501 -4.84 0.16 0.44
CA SER A 501 -5.41 1.42 0.95
C SER A 501 -6.54 1.22 1.96
N HIS A 502 -7.14 0.03 2.00
CA HIS A 502 -8.25 -0.34 2.87
C HIS A 502 -7.77 -1.14 4.10
N THR A 503 -6.44 -1.22 4.32
CA THR A 503 -5.90 -1.66 5.62
C THR A 503 -6.22 -0.62 6.70
N ARG A 504 -7.43 -0.70 7.27
CA ARG A 504 -7.99 0.24 8.25
C ARG A 504 -8.47 -0.51 9.49
N PHE A 505 -7.54 -0.77 10.40
CA PHE A 505 -7.81 -1.65 11.54
C PHE A 505 -9.03 -1.19 12.36
N PRO A 506 -10.01 -2.08 12.64
CA PRO A 506 -11.15 -1.76 13.48
C PRO A 506 -10.80 -1.77 14.98
N ILE A 507 -9.67 -2.38 15.35
CA ILE A 507 -9.09 -2.38 16.70
C ILE A 507 -7.60 -2.02 16.60
N GLY A 508 -7.17 -0.98 17.31
CA GLY A 508 -5.87 -0.35 17.08
C GLY A 508 -5.92 0.70 15.97
N ILE A 509 -4.80 0.92 15.28
CA ILE A 509 -4.71 1.86 14.16
C ILE A 509 -3.74 1.37 13.09
N SER A 510 -4.03 1.66 11.83
CA SER A 510 -3.12 1.38 10.72
C SER A 510 -2.96 2.56 9.77
N PHE A 511 -1.77 2.66 9.19
CA PHE A 511 -1.43 3.64 8.15
C PHE A 511 -1.04 2.90 6.88
N PRO A 512 -1.96 2.73 5.90
CA PRO A 512 -1.65 2.11 4.62
C PRO A 512 -0.50 2.78 3.87
N ALA A 513 0.24 1.99 3.11
CA ALA A 513 1.37 2.50 2.35
C ALA A 513 1.59 1.76 1.03
N GLY A 514 2.44 2.33 0.18
CA GLY A 514 2.95 1.66 -1.00
C GLY A 514 3.91 0.52 -0.67
N SER A 515 4.13 -0.38 -1.62
CA SER A 515 4.94 -1.59 -1.44
C SER A 515 6.34 -1.39 -0.86
N GLY A 516 7.00 -0.24 -1.11
CA GLY A 516 8.34 0.06 -0.58
C GLY A 516 8.33 0.22 0.93
N LEU A 517 7.43 1.06 1.45
CA LEU A 517 7.31 1.28 2.89
C LEU A 517 6.77 0.05 3.62
N VAL A 518 5.87 -0.71 2.99
CA VAL A 518 5.37 -1.99 3.53
C VAL A 518 6.49 -3.03 3.63
N ALA A 519 7.37 -3.10 2.61
CA ALA A 519 8.55 -3.95 2.65
C ALA A 519 9.50 -3.54 3.79
N PHE A 520 9.77 -2.23 3.94
CA PHE A 520 10.56 -1.70 5.04
C PHE A 520 9.96 -2.03 6.41
N ALA A 521 8.65 -1.82 6.58
CA ALA A 521 7.91 -2.12 7.80
C ALA A 521 7.96 -3.60 8.17
N ALA A 522 7.75 -4.48 7.20
CA ALA A 522 7.86 -5.93 7.40
C ALA A 522 9.29 -6.36 7.79
N ALA A 523 10.29 -5.83 7.09
CA ALA A 523 11.70 -6.19 7.29
C ALA A 523 12.26 -5.70 8.63
N THR A 524 11.95 -4.46 9.02
CA THR A 524 12.54 -3.80 10.20
C THR A 524 11.65 -3.81 11.44
N GLY A 525 10.35 -4.06 11.28
CA GLY A 525 9.39 -4.06 12.38
C GLY A 525 8.99 -2.66 12.86
N VAL A 526 9.40 -1.60 12.16
CA VAL A 526 9.05 -0.19 12.44
C VAL A 526 8.66 0.53 11.16
N MET A 527 7.98 1.67 11.26
CA MET A 527 7.60 2.47 10.10
C MET A 527 7.80 3.96 10.37
N PRO A 528 8.49 4.72 9.49
CA PRO A 528 8.54 6.17 9.61
C PRO A 528 7.16 6.80 9.47
N LEU A 529 6.84 7.72 10.38
CA LEU A 529 5.57 8.43 10.42
C LEU A 529 5.78 9.87 10.88
N ASP A 530 5.47 10.83 10.02
CA ASP A 530 5.15 12.19 10.49
C ASP A 530 3.72 12.16 11.01
N MET A 531 3.56 12.30 12.33
CA MET A 531 2.27 12.13 12.98
C MET A 531 1.23 13.11 12.41
N PRO A 532 0.14 12.62 11.78
CA PRO A 532 -0.88 13.50 11.24
C PRO A 532 -1.68 14.21 12.33
N GLU A 533 -2.31 15.32 11.97
CA GLU A 533 -3.40 15.90 12.77
C GLU A 533 -4.65 15.00 12.73
N SER A 534 -5.56 15.15 13.68
CA SER A 534 -6.79 14.36 13.77
C SER A 534 -8.05 15.18 13.49
N VAL A 535 -9.10 14.52 12.97
CA VAL A 535 -10.47 15.02 12.86
C VAL A 535 -11.38 14.09 13.64
N LEU A 536 -12.16 14.64 14.57
CA LEU A 536 -13.12 13.86 15.36
C LEU A 536 -14.49 13.87 14.67
N VAL A 537 -15.07 12.69 14.47
CA VAL A 537 -16.47 12.50 14.13
C VAL A 537 -17.17 11.84 15.31
N ARG A 538 -18.21 12.47 15.84
CA ARG A 538 -18.97 11.94 16.97
C ARG A 538 -20.43 11.78 16.61
N PHE A 539 -20.91 10.54 16.66
CA PHE A 539 -22.32 10.23 16.55
C PHE A 539 -23.02 10.39 17.91
N LYS A 540 -24.27 10.83 17.91
CA LYS A 540 -25.12 10.87 19.12
C LYS A 540 -26.55 10.46 18.81
N GLY A 541 -27.28 9.98 19.80
CA GLY A 541 -28.68 9.56 19.64
C GLY A 541 -28.83 8.08 19.29
N LYS A 542 -29.93 7.73 18.60
CA LYS A 542 -30.26 6.36 18.18
C LYS A 542 -30.50 6.31 16.68
N MET A 543 -30.05 5.24 16.02
CA MET A 543 -30.33 5.00 14.61
C MET A 543 -31.84 4.96 14.37
N GLN A 544 -32.28 5.59 13.28
CA GLN A 544 -33.68 5.59 12.88
C GLN A 544 -34.05 4.27 12.17
N PRO A 545 -35.34 3.89 12.15
CA PRO A 545 -35.80 2.70 11.43
C PRO A 545 -35.35 2.73 9.96
N GLY A 546 -34.89 1.58 9.45
CA GLY A 546 -34.40 1.45 8.07
C GLY A 546 -33.04 2.12 7.80
N VAL A 547 -32.42 2.79 8.76
CA VAL A 547 -31.05 3.33 8.58
C VAL A 547 -30.03 2.27 9.01
N THR A 548 -29.06 2.03 8.14
CA THR A 548 -28.01 1.02 8.33
C THR A 548 -26.69 1.68 8.69
N LEU A 549 -25.70 0.90 9.15
CA LEU A 549 -24.37 1.43 9.42
C LEU A 549 -23.69 1.99 8.17
N ARG A 550 -23.98 1.44 6.99
CA ARG A 550 -23.48 1.96 5.72
C ARG A 550 -24.02 3.36 5.40
N ASP A 551 -25.21 3.69 5.88
CA ASP A 551 -25.75 5.05 5.75
C ASP A 551 -25.02 6.03 6.67
N LEU A 552 -24.60 5.59 7.86
CA LEU A 552 -23.77 6.39 8.77
C LEU A 552 -22.38 6.65 8.18
N VAL A 553 -21.81 5.68 7.46
CA VAL A 553 -20.58 5.86 6.66
C VAL A 553 -20.76 7.02 5.67
N ASN A 554 -21.86 7.01 4.91
CA ASN A 554 -22.15 8.05 3.92
C ASN A 554 -22.64 9.37 4.55
N ALA A 555 -23.09 9.36 5.80
CA ALA A 555 -23.42 10.57 6.55
C ALA A 555 -22.17 11.42 6.85
N ILE A 556 -21.00 10.81 7.06
CA ILE A 556 -19.75 11.54 7.33
C ILE A 556 -19.44 12.57 6.22
N PRO A 557 -19.32 12.18 4.93
CA PRO A 557 -19.14 13.15 3.84
C PRO A 557 -20.32 14.10 3.70
N LEU A 558 -21.56 13.64 3.90
CA LEU A 558 -22.75 14.49 3.76
C LEU A 558 -22.72 15.67 4.75
N TYR A 559 -22.42 15.40 6.02
CA TYR A 559 -22.34 16.44 7.05
C TYR A 559 -21.10 17.32 6.89
N ALA A 560 -19.97 16.77 6.43
CA ALA A 560 -18.80 17.58 6.09
C ALA A 560 -19.09 18.56 4.94
N ILE A 561 -19.87 18.14 3.92
CA ILE A 561 -20.33 19.02 2.83
C ILE A 561 -21.28 20.09 3.35
N LYS A 562 -22.28 19.71 4.17
CA LYS A 562 -23.23 20.66 4.79
C LYS A 562 -22.51 21.73 5.61
N GLN A 563 -21.40 21.38 6.27
CA GLN A 563 -20.58 22.30 7.07
C GLN A 563 -19.51 23.06 6.25
N GLY A 564 -19.40 22.81 4.93
CA GLY A 564 -18.40 23.45 4.07
C GLY A 564 -16.95 22.97 4.27
N LEU A 565 -16.78 21.83 4.96
CA LEU A 565 -15.49 21.20 5.25
C LEU A 565 -15.04 20.21 4.16
N LEU A 566 -15.96 19.81 3.28
CA LEU A 566 -15.73 18.95 2.12
C LEU A 566 -16.44 19.54 0.89
N THR A 567 -15.81 19.47 -0.28
CA THR A 567 -16.43 19.84 -1.56
C THR A 567 -16.30 18.71 -2.58
N VAL A 568 -17.32 18.55 -3.44
CA VAL A 568 -17.31 17.59 -4.55
C VAL A 568 -16.44 18.08 -5.73
N GLU A 569 -16.48 19.39 -6.01
CA GLU A 569 -15.69 20.02 -7.08
C GLU A 569 -14.20 19.69 -6.95
N LYS A 570 -13.57 19.25 -8.05
CA LYS A 570 -12.16 18.82 -8.05
C LYS A 570 -11.21 20.01 -8.05
N LYS A 571 -11.53 21.07 -8.78
CA LYS A 571 -10.72 22.29 -8.82
C LYS A 571 -10.83 23.03 -7.49
N GLY A 572 -9.71 23.18 -6.78
CA GLY A 572 -9.69 23.84 -5.47
C GLY A 572 -10.40 23.05 -4.36
N LYS A 573 -10.45 21.72 -4.49
CA LYS A 573 -11.16 20.81 -3.56
C LYS A 573 -10.79 21.06 -2.10
N LYS A 574 -11.80 21.30 -1.26
CA LYS A 574 -11.68 21.28 0.20
C LYS A 574 -11.97 19.87 0.69
N ASN A 575 -11.11 19.34 1.55
CA ASN A 575 -11.33 18.07 2.22
C ASN A 575 -10.64 18.09 3.58
N ILE A 576 -11.42 18.31 4.64
CA ILE A 576 -10.89 18.35 6.02
C ILE A 576 -10.20 17.06 6.43
N PHE A 577 -10.58 15.90 5.86
CA PHE A 577 -10.02 14.60 6.23
C PHE A 577 -8.69 14.27 5.53
N SER A 578 -8.39 14.96 4.43
CA SER A 578 -7.23 14.66 3.59
C SER A 578 -5.92 14.79 4.36
N GLY A 579 -5.19 13.68 4.49
CA GLY A 579 -3.90 13.64 5.21
C GLY A 579 -3.99 13.68 6.72
N ARG A 580 -5.19 13.53 7.28
CA ARG A 580 -5.43 13.51 8.73
C ARG A 580 -5.83 12.11 9.20
N ILE A 581 -5.82 11.88 10.50
CA ILE A 581 -6.43 10.69 11.11
C ILE A 581 -7.91 10.98 11.34
N LEU A 582 -8.79 10.06 10.90
CA LEU A 582 -10.22 10.11 11.22
C LEU A 582 -10.45 9.35 12.53
N GLU A 583 -10.90 10.04 13.58
CA GLU A 583 -11.25 9.42 14.86
C GLU A 583 -12.76 9.41 15.03
N ILE A 584 -13.35 8.24 15.32
CA ILE A 584 -14.80 8.07 15.37
C ILE A 584 -15.25 7.65 16.78
N GLU A 585 -16.25 8.34 17.32
CA GLU A 585 -16.86 8.07 18.63
C GLU A 585 -18.39 8.03 18.56
N GLY A 586 -19.03 7.55 19.64
CA GLY A 586 -20.49 7.60 19.83
C GLY A 586 -21.24 6.30 19.53
N LEU A 587 -20.54 5.27 19.05
CA LEU A 587 -21.10 3.95 18.73
C LEU A 587 -20.26 2.82 19.37
N PRO A 588 -20.07 2.82 20.71
CA PRO A 588 -19.06 1.98 21.35
C PRO A 588 -19.41 0.48 21.38
N ASP A 589 -20.68 0.12 21.16
CA ASP A 589 -21.17 -1.25 21.25
C ASP A 589 -21.27 -1.97 19.90
N LEU A 590 -20.74 -1.37 18.82
CA LEU A 590 -20.64 -2.04 17.53
C LEU A 590 -19.78 -3.31 17.64
N LYS A 591 -20.16 -4.35 16.91
CA LYS A 591 -19.27 -5.50 16.70
C LYS A 591 -18.03 -5.04 15.92
N VAL A 592 -16.91 -5.74 16.09
CA VAL A 592 -15.64 -5.34 15.46
C VAL A 592 -15.75 -5.33 13.92
N GLU A 593 -16.50 -6.28 13.34
CA GLU A 593 -16.77 -6.32 11.90
C GLU A 593 -17.64 -5.14 11.41
N GLN A 594 -18.52 -4.61 12.28
CA GLN A 594 -19.29 -3.41 12.00
C GLN A 594 -18.43 -2.14 12.10
N ALA A 595 -17.60 -2.04 13.13
CA ALA A 595 -16.64 -0.94 13.27
C ALA A 595 -15.72 -0.84 12.05
N PHE A 596 -15.42 -1.97 11.41
CA PHE A 596 -14.66 -1.99 10.17
C PHE A 596 -15.37 -1.29 9.02
N GLU A 597 -16.71 -1.29 8.91
CA GLU A 597 -17.42 -0.53 7.86
C GLU A 597 -17.11 0.98 7.93
N LEU A 598 -16.97 1.51 9.14
CA LEU A 598 -16.59 2.91 9.38
C LEU A 598 -15.10 3.15 9.12
N SER A 599 -14.22 2.29 9.64
CA SER A 599 -12.79 2.49 9.47
C SER A 599 -12.34 2.25 8.01
N ASP A 600 -12.92 1.28 7.31
CA ASP A 600 -12.61 0.93 5.92
C ASP A 600 -12.85 2.13 4.98
N ALA A 601 -14.01 2.76 5.10
CA ALA A 601 -14.41 3.92 4.29
C ALA A 601 -13.60 5.19 4.56
N SER A 602 -12.79 5.25 5.62
CA SER A 602 -11.85 6.36 5.86
C SER A 602 -10.84 6.53 4.70
N ALA A 603 -10.56 5.45 3.97
CA ALA A 603 -9.71 5.50 2.78
C ALA A 603 -10.26 6.46 1.71
N GLU A 604 -11.57 6.44 1.48
CA GLU A 604 -12.25 7.33 0.52
C GLU A 604 -12.31 8.78 0.99
N ARG A 605 -12.15 9.04 2.29
CA ARG A 605 -11.96 10.39 2.83
C ARG A 605 -10.55 10.94 2.57
N SER A 606 -9.65 10.14 1.98
CA SER A 606 -8.21 10.41 1.90
C SER A 606 -7.54 10.58 3.28
N ALA A 607 -8.09 9.93 4.31
CA ALA A 607 -7.50 9.91 5.64
C ALA A 607 -6.22 9.05 5.64
N ALA A 608 -5.22 9.49 6.42
CA ALA A 608 -3.97 8.77 6.60
C ALA A 608 -4.17 7.48 7.42
N GLY A 609 -5.05 7.54 8.42
CA GLY A 609 -5.43 6.42 9.30
C GLY A 609 -6.81 6.64 9.89
N CYS A 610 -7.32 5.65 10.60
CA CYS A 610 -8.62 5.73 11.28
C CYS A 610 -8.56 5.01 12.64
N THR A 611 -9.33 5.50 13.60
CA THR A 611 -9.65 4.77 14.83
C THR A 611 -11.14 4.87 15.12
N VAL A 612 -11.70 3.81 15.71
CA VAL A 612 -13.10 3.75 16.15
C VAL A 612 -13.10 3.38 17.62
N HIS A 613 -13.67 4.24 18.47
CA HIS A 613 -13.74 3.98 19.90
C HIS A 613 -14.82 2.94 20.21
N LEU A 614 -14.39 1.78 20.73
CA LEU A 614 -15.24 0.66 21.11
C LEU A 614 -15.11 0.34 22.60
N ASN A 615 -16.17 -0.23 23.16
CA ASN A 615 -16.14 -0.90 24.45
C ASN A 615 -15.36 -2.23 24.36
N LYS A 616 -14.98 -2.79 25.52
CA LYS A 616 -14.18 -4.03 25.56
C LYS A 616 -14.99 -5.27 25.20
N GLU A 617 -16.30 -5.27 25.44
CA GLU A 617 -17.17 -6.44 25.29
C GLU A 617 -17.20 -6.96 23.84
N PRO A 618 -17.41 -6.12 22.79
CA PRO A 618 -17.31 -6.58 21.41
C PRO A 618 -15.91 -7.11 21.02
N ILE A 619 -14.86 -6.53 21.60
CA ILE A 619 -13.47 -6.94 21.32
C ILE A 619 -13.16 -8.29 21.97
N ILE A 620 -13.62 -8.51 23.21
CA ILE A 620 -13.50 -9.80 23.91
C ILE A 620 -14.21 -10.90 23.13
N GLU A 621 -15.45 -10.65 22.67
CA GLU A 621 -16.18 -11.60 21.82
C GLU A 621 -15.38 -11.96 20.56
N TYR A 622 -14.90 -10.94 19.84
CA TYR A 622 -14.14 -11.13 18.61
C TYR A 622 -12.84 -11.91 18.84
N ILE A 623 -12.07 -11.59 19.89
CA ILE A 623 -10.80 -12.26 20.17
C ILE A 623 -11.00 -13.73 20.57
N ASN A 624 -12.04 -14.08 21.34
CA ASN A 624 -12.33 -15.49 21.64
C ASN A 624 -12.58 -16.30 20.37
N SER A 625 -13.36 -15.73 19.45
CA SER A 625 -13.59 -16.34 18.13
C SER A 625 -12.30 -16.46 17.32
N ASN A 626 -11.48 -15.42 17.31
CA ASN A 626 -10.25 -15.37 16.50
C ASN A 626 -9.17 -16.36 16.97
N ILE A 627 -9.04 -16.58 18.29
CA ILE A 627 -8.12 -17.60 18.83
C ILE A 627 -8.49 -18.98 18.28
N THR A 628 -9.79 -19.31 18.26
CA THR A 628 -10.28 -20.57 17.70
C THR A 628 -9.97 -20.67 16.21
N LEU A 629 -10.19 -19.60 15.44
CA LEU A 629 -9.85 -19.55 14.02
C LEU A 629 -8.35 -19.78 13.77
N MET A 630 -7.47 -19.12 14.53
CA MET A 630 -6.02 -19.29 14.35
C MET A 630 -5.55 -20.71 14.72
N LYS A 631 -6.12 -21.32 15.76
CA LYS A 631 -5.86 -22.73 16.09
C LYS A 631 -6.34 -23.65 14.96
N TRP A 632 -7.52 -23.40 14.41
CA TRP A 632 -8.02 -24.10 13.23
C TRP A 632 -7.08 -23.90 12.01
N MET A 633 -6.58 -22.69 11.75
CA MET A 633 -5.61 -22.44 10.67
C MET A 633 -4.33 -23.28 10.84
N ILE A 634 -3.82 -23.42 12.07
CA ILE A 634 -2.67 -24.29 12.35
C ILE A 634 -2.99 -25.75 12.02
N ALA A 635 -4.16 -26.25 12.45
CA ALA A 635 -4.60 -27.61 12.17
C ALA A 635 -4.77 -27.89 10.66
N GLU A 636 -5.26 -26.90 9.92
CA GLU A 636 -5.45 -26.96 8.46
C GLU A 636 -4.15 -26.76 7.66
N GLY A 637 -3.00 -26.63 8.34
CA GLY A 637 -1.69 -26.51 7.71
C GLY A 637 -1.45 -25.18 7.02
N TYR A 638 -1.97 -24.07 7.56
CA TYR A 638 -1.54 -22.73 7.12
C TYR A 638 -0.07 -22.51 7.47
N ALA A 639 0.65 -21.81 6.59
CA ALA A 639 2.07 -21.62 6.72
C ALA A 639 2.46 -20.76 7.94
N ASP A 640 3.61 -21.09 8.53
CA ASP A 640 4.20 -20.48 9.73
C ASP A 640 3.31 -20.55 11.00
N ALA A 641 3.10 -21.77 11.48
CA ALA A 641 2.39 -22.03 12.75
C ALA A 641 3.02 -21.32 13.96
N ARG A 642 4.33 -21.00 13.92
CA ARG A 642 5.03 -20.26 14.98
C ARG A 642 4.49 -18.84 15.13
N THR A 643 4.28 -18.13 14.03
CA THR A 643 3.72 -16.77 14.06
C THR A 643 2.25 -16.77 14.47
N LEU A 644 1.45 -17.73 14.00
CA LEU A 644 0.08 -17.92 14.49
C LEU A 644 0.04 -18.21 16.00
N GLY A 645 0.92 -19.09 16.49
CA GLY A 645 1.06 -19.39 17.93
C GLY A 645 1.43 -18.17 18.76
N ARG A 646 2.40 -17.35 18.31
CA ARG A 646 2.74 -16.07 18.97
C ARG A 646 1.55 -15.11 19.04
N ARG A 647 0.77 -15.00 17.96
CA ARG A 647 -0.41 -14.13 17.93
C ARG A 647 -1.54 -14.64 18.84
N ILE A 648 -1.77 -15.95 18.88
CA ILE A 648 -2.69 -16.58 19.85
C ILE A 648 -2.28 -16.22 21.27
N ALA A 649 -1.01 -16.43 21.63
CA ALA A 649 -0.51 -16.13 22.97
C ALA A 649 -0.68 -14.64 23.34
N ALA A 650 -0.45 -13.73 22.39
CA ALA A 650 -0.66 -12.29 22.59
C ALA A 650 -2.15 -11.94 22.84
N GLN A 651 -3.06 -12.55 22.08
CA GLN A 651 -4.50 -12.37 22.25
C GLN A 651 -5.00 -12.97 23.58
N GLU A 652 -4.53 -14.17 23.95
CA GLU A 652 -4.82 -14.79 25.25
C GLU A 652 -4.28 -13.95 26.42
N ALA A 653 -3.11 -13.33 26.26
CA ALA A 653 -2.54 -12.42 27.26
C ALA A 653 -3.41 -11.16 27.43
N TRP A 654 -3.91 -10.58 26.35
CA TRP A 654 -4.84 -9.45 26.41
C TRP A 654 -6.17 -9.84 27.08
N LEU A 655 -6.73 -11.02 26.76
CA LEU A 655 -7.97 -11.50 27.40
C LEU A 655 -7.85 -11.68 28.93
N LYS A 656 -6.66 -12.00 29.45
CA LYS A 656 -6.41 -12.10 30.89
C LYS A 656 -6.46 -10.75 31.61
N ASN A 657 -6.19 -9.66 30.91
CA ASN A 657 -6.26 -8.29 31.44
C ASN A 657 -6.70 -7.31 30.34
N PRO A 658 -8.01 -7.27 29.99
CA PRO A 658 -8.51 -6.52 28.85
C PRO A 658 -8.52 -5.02 29.16
N GLN A 659 -7.40 -4.36 28.86
CA GLN A 659 -7.21 -2.92 28.96
C GLN A 659 -7.33 -2.27 27.58
N LEU A 660 -7.95 -1.09 27.54
CA LEU A 660 -8.07 -0.28 26.33
C LEU A 660 -7.63 1.15 26.61
N LEU A 661 -6.94 1.74 25.64
CA LEU A 661 -6.64 3.16 25.61
C LEU A 661 -7.93 3.98 25.42
N LYS A 662 -7.89 5.21 25.93
CA LYS A 662 -8.92 6.22 25.69
C LYS A 662 -8.27 7.58 25.48
N GLY A 663 -8.77 8.35 24.52
CA GLY A 663 -8.37 9.75 24.35
C GLY A 663 -8.67 10.57 25.61
N ASP A 664 -7.82 11.55 25.89
CA ASP A 664 -8.05 12.50 26.98
C ASP A 664 -9.21 13.44 26.68
N ALA A 665 -9.89 13.90 27.73
CA ALA A 665 -11.07 14.75 27.59
C ALA A 665 -10.76 16.12 26.94
N ASP A 666 -9.52 16.58 27.03
CA ASP A 666 -9.04 17.84 26.47
C ASP A 666 -8.13 17.67 25.24
N ALA A 667 -8.17 16.49 24.60
CA ALA A 667 -7.44 16.23 23.36
C ALA A 667 -7.83 17.24 22.25
N GLU A 668 -6.83 17.70 21.49
CA GLU A 668 -7.02 18.67 20.42
C GLU A 668 -7.26 17.98 19.07
N TYR A 669 -8.26 18.48 18.35
CA TYR A 669 -8.61 18.04 17.00
C TYR A 669 -8.65 19.24 16.07
N ALA A 670 -8.26 19.04 14.81
CA ALA A 670 -8.31 20.10 13.82
C ALA A 670 -9.73 20.50 13.42
N ALA A 671 -10.67 19.55 13.53
CA ALA A 671 -12.10 19.78 13.41
C ALA A 671 -12.85 18.72 14.22
N VAL A 672 -14.05 19.08 14.68
CA VAL A 672 -15.01 18.17 15.30
C VAL A 672 -16.31 18.24 14.51
N ILE A 673 -16.80 17.09 14.05
CA ILE A 673 -18.07 16.96 13.32
C ILE A 673 -19.01 16.13 14.19
N GLU A 674 -20.02 16.77 14.75
CA GLU A 674 -21.11 16.07 15.44
C GLU A 674 -22.20 15.69 14.45
N ILE A 675 -22.65 14.45 14.51
CA ILE A 675 -23.74 13.92 13.69
C ILE A 675 -24.83 13.36 14.62
N ASP A 676 -26.00 13.99 14.62
CA ASP A 676 -27.16 13.47 15.34
C ASP A 676 -27.83 12.37 14.50
N LEU A 677 -27.88 11.16 15.05
CA LEU A 677 -28.54 10.03 14.38
C LEU A 677 -30.05 10.26 14.24
N ALA A 678 -30.63 11.15 15.03
CA ALA A 678 -32.02 11.56 14.87
C ALA A 678 -32.28 12.29 13.55
N ASP A 679 -31.27 12.92 12.93
CA ASP A 679 -31.43 13.70 11.69
C ASP A 679 -31.33 12.84 10.41
N ILE A 680 -31.00 11.55 10.54
CA ILE A 680 -30.85 10.63 9.42
C ILE A 680 -32.09 9.77 9.35
N HIS A 681 -33.02 10.10 8.44
CA HIS A 681 -34.33 9.45 8.34
C HIS A 681 -34.51 8.56 7.11
N GLU A 682 -33.48 8.40 6.29
CA GLU A 682 -33.50 7.59 5.07
C GLU A 682 -32.08 7.21 4.66
N PRO A 683 -31.93 6.18 3.79
CA PRO A 683 -30.63 5.79 3.28
C PRO A 683 -29.89 6.93 2.59
N ILE A 684 -28.56 6.87 2.64
CA ILE A 684 -27.67 7.84 1.98
C ILE A 684 -26.77 7.05 1.03
N VAL A 685 -26.65 7.50 -0.22
CA VAL A 685 -25.83 6.84 -1.23
C VAL A 685 -24.76 7.77 -1.78
N ALA A 686 -23.62 7.21 -2.19
CA ALA A 686 -22.69 7.93 -3.06
C ALA A 686 -23.20 7.81 -4.51
N CYS A 687 -23.32 8.95 -5.18
CA CYS A 687 -23.71 9.10 -6.57
C CYS A 687 -22.59 8.66 -7.52
N PRO A 688 -22.92 8.35 -8.79
CA PRO A 688 -21.96 7.83 -9.75
C PRO A 688 -20.65 8.62 -9.81
N ASN A 689 -19.55 7.88 -9.79
CA ASN A 689 -18.22 8.36 -10.18
C ASN A 689 -17.48 9.25 -9.17
N ASP A 690 -18.04 9.51 -7.99
CA ASP A 690 -17.34 10.16 -6.88
C ASP A 690 -17.79 9.64 -5.50
N PRO A 691 -16.91 9.03 -4.68
CA PRO A 691 -17.25 8.63 -3.32
C PRO A 691 -17.58 9.79 -2.38
N ASP A 692 -17.26 11.04 -2.75
CA ASP A 692 -17.61 12.26 -2.01
C ASP A 692 -19.01 12.79 -2.36
N ASP A 693 -19.54 12.50 -3.54
CA ASP A 693 -20.86 13.01 -3.97
C ASP A 693 -21.96 12.16 -3.33
N VAL A 694 -22.36 12.50 -2.11
CA VAL A 694 -23.38 11.77 -1.36
C VAL A 694 -24.71 12.50 -1.32
N LYS A 695 -25.79 11.75 -1.51
CA LYS A 695 -27.17 12.26 -1.52
C LYS A 695 -28.11 11.33 -0.77
N THR A 696 -29.24 11.87 -0.34
CA THR A 696 -30.29 11.07 0.31
C THR A 696 -30.99 10.18 -0.71
N LEU A 697 -31.65 9.11 -0.25
CA LEU A 697 -32.42 8.21 -1.10
C LEU A 697 -33.43 8.98 -1.96
N SER A 698 -34.15 9.93 -1.37
CA SER A 698 -35.15 10.75 -2.06
C SER A 698 -34.58 11.56 -3.23
N ASP A 699 -33.33 12.03 -3.14
CA ASP A 699 -32.69 12.82 -4.20
C ASP A 699 -32.38 12.00 -5.47
N VAL A 700 -32.30 10.67 -5.34
CA VAL A 700 -31.87 9.75 -6.42
C VAL A 700 -32.92 8.68 -6.75
N ALA A 701 -34.07 8.71 -6.09
CA ALA A 701 -35.15 7.75 -6.28
C ALA A 701 -35.57 7.68 -7.76
N GLY A 702 -35.84 6.47 -8.24
CA GLY A 702 -36.23 6.23 -9.64
C GLY A 702 -35.07 6.04 -10.62
N ALA A 703 -33.82 6.29 -10.23
CA ALA A 703 -32.65 5.99 -11.07
C ALA A 703 -32.65 4.49 -11.46
N GLN A 704 -32.53 4.22 -12.76
CA GLN A 704 -32.54 2.85 -13.30
C GLN A 704 -31.25 2.11 -12.92
N ILE A 705 -31.38 0.83 -12.60
CA ILE A 705 -30.25 -0.03 -12.21
C ILE A 705 -30.22 -1.23 -13.16
N ASP A 706 -29.08 -1.45 -13.80
CA ASP A 706 -28.84 -2.58 -14.71
C ASP A 706 -28.23 -3.79 -14.00
N GLU A 707 -27.31 -3.54 -13.06
CA GLU A 707 -26.60 -4.58 -12.31
C GLU A 707 -26.47 -4.20 -10.83
N VAL A 708 -26.38 -5.20 -9.95
CA VAL A 708 -26.20 -5.00 -8.50
C VAL A 708 -25.07 -5.88 -8.00
N PHE A 709 -24.23 -5.32 -7.11
CA PHE A 709 -23.12 -6.04 -6.48
C PHE A 709 -23.18 -5.99 -4.96
N ILE A 710 -23.33 -7.18 -4.35
CA ILE A 710 -23.28 -7.37 -2.90
C ILE A 710 -22.07 -8.25 -2.56
N GLY A 711 -21.04 -7.64 -1.98
CA GLY A 711 -19.85 -8.37 -1.55
C GLY A 711 -18.55 -7.57 -1.67
N SER A 712 -17.93 -7.21 -0.56
CA SER A 712 -16.56 -6.67 -0.52
C SER A 712 -16.02 -6.77 0.91
N CYS A 713 -14.90 -6.10 1.20
CA CYS A 713 -14.43 -5.93 2.57
C CYS A 713 -15.44 -5.18 3.47
N MET A 714 -16.33 -4.36 2.90
CA MET A 714 -17.39 -3.65 3.64
C MET A 714 -18.53 -4.56 4.11
N THR A 715 -18.55 -5.83 3.70
CA THR A 715 -19.65 -6.75 4.01
C THR A 715 -19.20 -7.84 4.99
N ASN A 716 -20.17 -8.39 5.72
CA ASN A 716 -20.08 -9.49 6.66
C ASN A 716 -21.33 -10.38 6.47
N ILE A 717 -21.37 -11.57 7.08
CA ILE A 717 -22.45 -12.54 6.86
C ILE A 717 -23.86 -11.98 7.06
N GLY A 718 -24.07 -11.04 8.00
CA GLY A 718 -25.38 -10.45 8.29
C GLY A 718 -25.98 -9.72 7.08
N HIS A 719 -25.14 -9.05 6.30
CA HIS A 719 -25.55 -8.38 5.06
C HIS A 719 -26.11 -9.36 4.02
N PHE A 720 -25.51 -10.54 3.91
CA PHE A 720 -25.98 -11.59 2.99
C PHE A 720 -27.26 -12.24 3.49
N ARG A 721 -27.42 -12.46 4.81
CA ARG A 721 -28.68 -12.94 5.37
C ARG A 721 -29.82 -11.94 5.14
N ALA A 722 -29.56 -10.65 5.32
CA ALA A 722 -30.53 -9.58 5.06
C ALA A 722 -30.94 -9.55 3.58
N ALA A 723 -29.96 -9.57 2.67
CA ALA A 723 -30.21 -9.63 1.23
C ALA A 723 -31.01 -10.89 0.84
N SER A 724 -30.65 -12.05 1.39
CA SER A 724 -31.37 -13.31 1.18
C SER A 724 -32.83 -13.20 1.65
N LYS A 725 -33.07 -12.64 2.83
CA LYS A 725 -34.44 -12.45 3.36
C LYS A 725 -35.28 -11.54 2.47
N LEU A 726 -34.70 -10.46 1.94
CA LEU A 726 -35.38 -9.55 1.02
C LEU A 726 -35.68 -10.16 -0.36
N LEU A 727 -34.90 -11.18 -0.76
CA LEU A 727 -35.04 -11.89 -2.03
C LEU A 727 -35.82 -13.21 -1.92
N GLU A 728 -36.31 -13.54 -0.72
CA GLU A 728 -37.02 -14.79 -0.47
C GLU A 728 -38.25 -14.94 -1.39
N GLY A 729 -38.35 -16.11 -2.03
CA GLY A 729 -39.44 -16.44 -2.96
C GLY A 729 -39.41 -15.67 -4.28
N LYS A 730 -38.36 -14.88 -4.58
CA LYS A 730 -38.23 -14.17 -5.86
C LYS A 730 -37.55 -15.03 -6.91
N ARG A 731 -37.95 -14.81 -8.16
CA ARG A 731 -37.41 -15.42 -9.39
C ARG A 731 -37.36 -14.34 -10.47
N ASP A 732 -36.48 -14.52 -11.44
CA ASP A 732 -36.39 -13.67 -12.64
C ASP A 732 -36.32 -12.17 -12.31
N ILE A 733 -35.47 -11.79 -11.36
CA ILE A 733 -35.28 -10.37 -11.00
C ILE A 733 -34.81 -9.55 -12.21
N PRO A 734 -35.19 -8.27 -12.34
CA PRO A 734 -34.99 -7.50 -13.56
C PRO A 734 -33.54 -7.09 -13.84
N VAL A 735 -32.60 -7.35 -12.92
CA VAL A 735 -31.19 -6.94 -13.02
C VAL A 735 -30.27 -8.14 -12.90
N LYS A 736 -29.01 -7.97 -13.32
CA LYS A 736 -27.96 -8.94 -12.99
C LYS A 736 -27.44 -8.70 -11.57
N LEU A 737 -27.72 -9.63 -10.66
CA LEU A 737 -27.25 -9.59 -9.27
C LEU A 737 -25.98 -10.44 -9.11
N TRP A 738 -24.96 -9.85 -8.49
CA TRP A 738 -23.69 -10.48 -8.16
C TRP A 738 -23.55 -10.58 -6.64
N ILE A 739 -23.28 -11.79 -6.14
CA ILE A 739 -23.10 -12.09 -4.71
C ILE A 739 -21.70 -12.63 -4.50
N ALA A 740 -20.88 -11.97 -3.68
CA ALA A 740 -19.50 -12.37 -3.40
C ALA A 740 -19.22 -12.35 -1.88
N PRO A 741 -19.39 -13.48 -1.16
CA PRO A 741 -19.05 -13.55 0.25
C PRO A 741 -17.58 -13.20 0.51
N PRO A 742 -17.25 -12.49 1.60
CA PRO A 742 -15.91 -11.99 1.81
C PRO A 742 -14.91 -13.11 2.17
N THR A 743 -15.34 -14.20 2.81
CA THR A 743 -14.49 -15.35 3.11
C THR A 743 -15.15 -16.67 2.76
N LYS A 744 -14.35 -17.74 2.67
CA LYS A 744 -14.87 -19.11 2.53
C LYS A 744 -15.72 -19.54 3.73
N MET A 745 -15.47 -18.99 4.92
CA MET A 745 -16.26 -19.30 6.12
C MET A 745 -17.65 -18.70 6.02
N ASP A 746 -17.76 -17.46 5.50
CA ASP A 746 -19.06 -16.85 5.22
C ASP A 746 -19.82 -17.65 4.15
N ALA A 747 -19.13 -18.01 3.05
CA ALA A 747 -19.73 -18.79 1.97
C ALA A 747 -20.24 -20.17 2.46
N HIS A 748 -19.45 -20.85 3.31
CA HIS A 748 -19.81 -22.13 3.92
C HIS A 748 -21.04 -21.98 4.81
N GLN A 749 -21.02 -21.06 5.77
CA GLN A 749 -22.15 -20.85 6.68
C GLN A 749 -23.43 -20.44 5.95
N LEU A 750 -23.34 -19.56 4.94
CA LEU A 750 -24.48 -19.18 4.10
C LEU A 750 -25.02 -20.35 3.27
N THR A 751 -24.17 -21.33 2.95
CA THR A 751 -24.60 -22.56 2.26
C THR A 751 -25.34 -23.47 3.21
N GLU A 752 -24.80 -23.72 4.41
CA GLU A 752 -25.44 -24.55 5.46
C GLU A 752 -26.81 -24.01 5.88
N GLU A 753 -26.97 -22.69 5.91
CA GLU A 753 -28.23 -22.02 6.25
C GLU A 753 -29.22 -21.95 5.06
N GLY A 754 -28.83 -22.44 3.87
CA GLY A 754 -29.68 -22.47 2.69
C GLY A 754 -29.81 -21.13 1.93
N HIS A 755 -29.05 -20.10 2.30
CA HIS A 755 -29.10 -18.79 1.64
C HIS A 755 -28.64 -18.81 0.18
N TYR A 756 -27.70 -19.71 -0.17
CA TYR A 756 -27.30 -19.94 -1.57
C TYR A 756 -28.47 -20.40 -2.45
N GLY A 757 -29.40 -21.19 -1.90
CA GLY A 757 -30.61 -21.62 -2.62
C GLY A 757 -31.53 -20.44 -2.95
N VAL A 758 -31.65 -19.47 -2.05
CA VAL A 758 -32.42 -18.24 -2.29
C VAL A 758 -31.77 -17.39 -3.38
N PHE A 759 -30.46 -17.20 -3.32
CA PHE A 759 -29.72 -16.44 -4.35
C PHE A 759 -29.81 -17.10 -5.72
N GLY A 760 -29.65 -18.43 -5.80
CA GLY A 760 -29.81 -19.18 -7.03
C GLY A 760 -31.22 -19.09 -7.62
N ASN A 761 -32.26 -19.21 -6.79
CA ASN A 761 -33.66 -19.05 -7.21
C ASN A 761 -33.95 -17.63 -7.74
N ALA A 762 -33.34 -16.61 -7.14
CA ALA A 762 -33.46 -15.23 -7.60
C ALA A 762 -32.71 -14.97 -8.93
N GLY A 763 -31.87 -15.91 -9.39
CA GLY A 763 -31.05 -15.77 -10.60
C GLY A 763 -29.73 -15.04 -10.36
N ALA A 764 -29.27 -14.94 -9.11
CA ALA A 764 -28.01 -14.28 -8.79
C ALA A 764 -26.80 -15.08 -9.25
N ARG A 765 -25.75 -14.38 -9.70
CA ARG A 765 -24.43 -14.94 -9.95
C ARG A 765 -23.63 -14.92 -8.64
N THR A 766 -23.34 -16.10 -8.09
CA THR A 766 -22.47 -16.25 -6.93
C THR A 766 -21.01 -16.36 -7.38
N GLU A 767 -20.17 -15.48 -6.87
CA GLU A 767 -18.72 -15.50 -7.07
C GLU A 767 -18.04 -16.23 -5.91
N MET A 768 -16.87 -16.79 -6.17
CA MET A 768 -16.05 -17.35 -5.09
C MET A 768 -15.55 -16.25 -4.14
N PRO A 769 -15.19 -16.60 -2.89
CA PRO A 769 -14.70 -15.62 -1.92
C PRO A 769 -13.51 -14.80 -2.42
N GLY A 770 -13.61 -13.48 -2.34
CA GLY A 770 -12.60 -12.55 -2.82
C GLY A 770 -13.15 -11.17 -3.14
N CYS A 771 -12.31 -10.30 -3.71
CA CYS A 771 -12.67 -8.91 -3.99
C CYS A 771 -13.66 -8.77 -5.17
N SER A 772 -13.67 -9.75 -6.08
CA SER A 772 -14.59 -9.79 -7.23
C SER A 772 -14.63 -8.44 -7.99
N LEU A 773 -15.82 -7.89 -8.23
CA LEU A 773 -16.03 -6.64 -8.97
C LEU A 773 -15.46 -5.39 -8.29
N CYS A 774 -15.17 -5.44 -6.97
CA CYS A 774 -14.68 -4.27 -6.22
C CYS A 774 -13.40 -3.66 -6.84
N MET A 775 -12.54 -4.49 -7.44
CA MET A 775 -11.34 -4.01 -8.13
C MET A 775 -11.51 -3.84 -9.65
N GLY A 776 -12.41 -4.60 -10.28
CA GLY A 776 -12.60 -4.60 -11.74
C GLY A 776 -11.37 -5.02 -12.54
N ASN A 777 -10.46 -5.81 -11.96
CA ASN A 777 -9.24 -6.29 -12.64
C ASN A 777 -9.44 -7.62 -13.39
N GLN A 778 -10.50 -8.37 -13.05
CA GLN A 778 -10.88 -9.64 -13.66
C GLN A 778 -12.29 -9.55 -14.24
N ALA A 779 -13.31 -9.97 -13.48
CA ALA A 779 -14.70 -9.76 -13.86
C ALA A 779 -15.02 -8.26 -13.85
N GLN A 780 -15.83 -7.85 -14.81
CA GLN A 780 -16.36 -6.49 -14.93
C GLN A 780 -17.85 -6.57 -15.23
N VAL A 781 -18.58 -5.53 -14.83
CA VAL A 781 -19.96 -5.33 -15.25
C VAL A 781 -20.01 -4.94 -16.74
N ARG A 782 -21.19 -4.99 -17.35
CA ARG A 782 -21.40 -4.57 -18.74
C ARG A 782 -20.98 -3.11 -18.94
N GLU A 783 -20.30 -2.82 -20.04
CA GLU A 783 -19.95 -1.46 -20.42
C GLU A 783 -21.20 -0.56 -20.46
N GLY A 784 -21.11 0.64 -19.89
CA GLY A 784 -22.25 1.57 -19.83
C GLY A 784 -23.27 1.30 -18.74
N ALA A 785 -23.17 0.20 -17.97
CA ALA A 785 -24.16 -0.17 -16.98
C ALA A 785 -24.25 0.82 -15.81
N THR A 786 -25.47 1.04 -15.32
CA THR A 786 -25.71 1.69 -14.03
C THR A 786 -25.81 0.64 -12.93
N VAL A 787 -25.00 0.78 -11.88
CA VAL A 787 -24.79 -0.26 -10.87
C VAL A 787 -25.12 0.27 -9.47
N MET A 788 -25.84 -0.51 -8.66
CA MET A 788 -25.87 -0.31 -7.20
C MET A 788 -24.89 -1.29 -6.54
N SER A 789 -23.89 -0.75 -5.84
CA SER A 789 -22.77 -1.53 -5.32
C SER A 789 -22.55 -1.31 -3.83
N THR A 790 -22.21 -2.40 -3.14
CA THR A 790 -21.76 -2.37 -1.73
C THR A 790 -20.25 -2.25 -1.60
N SER A 791 -19.51 -2.17 -2.72
CA SER A 791 -18.05 -1.98 -2.73
C SER A 791 -17.63 -0.63 -2.14
N THR A 792 -16.33 -0.38 -2.04
CA THR A 792 -15.79 0.86 -1.45
C THR A 792 -15.66 2.02 -2.43
N ARG A 793 -15.56 1.75 -3.74
CA ARG A 793 -15.20 2.76 -4.75
C ARG A 793 -16.10 2.70 -5.97
N ASN A 794 -16.51 3.87 -6.42
CA ASN A 794 -17.28 4.06 -7.65
C ASN A 794 -16.58 4.96 -8.68
N PHE A 795 -15.26 5.18 -8.59
CA PHE A 795 -14.51 5.96 -9.58
C PHE A 795 -14.82 5.54 -11.03
N PRO A 796 -14.69 6.46 -12.01
CA PRO A 796 -14.88 6.13 -13.42
C PRO A 796 -14.09 4.88 -13.82
N ASN A 797 -14.73 3.98 -14.58
CA ASN A 797 -14.15 2.74 -15.10
C ASN A 797 -13.74 1.70 -14.03
N ARG A 798 -14.16 1.85 -12.77
CA ARG A 798 -13.74 0.95 -11.68
C ARG A 798 -14.35 -0.44 -11.74
N LEU A 799 -15.68 -0.56 -11.80
CA LEU A 799 -16.38 -1.85 -11.87
C LEU A 799 -16.49 -2.37 -13.32
N GLY A 800 -16.37 -1.47 -14.29
CA GLY A 800 -16.45 -1.74 -15.72
C GLY A 800 -16.35 -0.44 -16.50
N LYS A 801 -16.04 -0.54 -17.79
CA LYS A 801 -15.82 0.63 -18.66
C LYS A 801 -17.09 1.47 -18.82
N ASN A 802 -16.97 2.79 -18.77
CA ASN A 802 -18.07 3.75 -18.97
C ASN A 802 -19.29 3.51 -18.04
N THR A 803 -19.07 2.93 -16.86
CA THR A 803 -20.15 2.59 -15.91
C THR A 803 -20.52 3.76 -15.00
N ASN A 804 -21.74 3.74 -14.47
CA ASN A 804 -22.24 4.69 -13.48
C ASN A 804 -22.56 3.95 -12.19
N VAL A 805 -21.76 4.11 -11.14
CA VAL A 805 -21.85 3.25 -9.95
C VAL A 805 -22.32 4.04 -8.72
N TYR A 806 -23.49 3.70 -8.20
CA TYR A 806 -23.94 4.13 -6.87
C TYR A 806 -23.32 3.25 -5.79
N LEU A 807 -22.97 3.84 -4.64
CA LEU A 807 -22.56 3.09 -3.44
C LEU A 807 -23.63 3.17 -2.36
N GLY A 808 -24.09 2.02 -1.86
CA GLY A 808 -25.15 1.93 -0.84
C GLY A 808 -25.05 0.69 0.04
N SER A 809 -26.04 0.51 0.92
CA SER A 809 -26.13 -0.65 1.82
C SER A 809 -26.53 -1.93 1.09
N ALA A 810 -26.28 -3.09 1.72
CA ALA A 810 -26.64 -4.38 1.15
C ALA A 810 -28.16 -4.57 1.06
N GLU A 811 -28.89 -4.06 2.05
CA GLU A 811 -30.35 -4.07 2.12
C GLU A 811 -30.95 -3.26 0.97
N LEU A 812 -30.45 -2.03 0.76
CA LEU A 812 -30.87 -1.18 -0.35
C LEU A 812 -30.51 -1.82 -1.69
N ALA A 813 -29.30 -2.37 -1.82
CA ALA A 813 -28.87 -3.07 -3.03
C ALA A 813 -29.78 -4.26 -3.37
N ALA A 814 -30.16 -5.08 -2.38
CA ALA A 814 -31.09 -6.19 -2.57
C ALA A 814 -32.47 -5.71 -3.04
N ILE A 815 -32.99 -4.63 -2.47
CA ILE A 815 -34.27 -4.01 -2.91
C ILE A 815 -34.14 -3.48 -4.34
N CYS A 816 -33.07 -2.75 -4.66
CA CYS A 816 -32.79 -2.28 -6.02
C CYS A 816 -32.75 -3.43 -7.03
N SER A 817 -32.18 -4.58 -6.63
CA SER A 817 -32.07 -5.73 -7.54
C SER A 817 -33.43 -6.32 -7.92
N ARG A 818 -34.39 -6.33 -6.98
CA ARG A 818 -35.76 -6.76 -7.22
C ARG A 818 -36.58 -5.76 -8.05
N LEU A 819 -36.30 -4.47 -7.91
CA LEU A 819 -37.10 -3.40 -8.53
C LEU A 819 -36.56 -2.92 -9.88
N GLY A 820 -35.26 -3.11 -10.17
CA GLY A 820 -34.61 -2.56 -11.36
C GLY A 820 -34.34 -1.06 -11.29
N ARG A 821 -34.54 -0.44 -10.13
CA ARG A 821 -34.34 0.99 -9.89
C ARG A 821 -34.12 1.27 -8.41
N ILE A 822 -33.63 2.46 -8.10
CA ILE A 822 -33.61 2.97 -6.73
C ILE A 822 -35.06 3.19 -6.25
N PRO A 823 -35.47 2.62 -5.09
CA PRO A 823 -36.83 2.77 -4.54
C PRO A 823 -37.11 4.19 -4.04
N THR A 824 -38.39 4.53 -3.88
CA THR A 824 -38.75 5.67 -3.02
C THR A 824 -38.53 5.32 -1.55
N LYS A 825 -38.53 6.33 -0.68
CA LYS A 825 -38.45 6.13 0.77
C LYS A 825 -39.54 5.20 1.30
N GLU A 826 -40.78 5.37 0.86
CA GLU A 826 -41.91 4.55 1.29
C GLU A 826 -41.75 3.10 0.84
N GLU A 827 -41.34 2.86 -0.40
CA GLU A 827 -41.07 1.51 -0.93
C GLU A 827 -39.92 0.81 -0.19
N TYR A 828 -38.88 1.58 0.14
CA TYR A 828 -37.75 1.11 0.92
C TYR A 828 -38.21 0.70 2.33
N MET A 829 -38.88 1.59 3.06
CA MET A 829 -39.32 1.33 4.44
C MET A 829 -40.30 0.16 4.51
N ALA A 830 -41.22 0.04 3.55
CA ALA A 830 -42.13 -1.10 3.47
C ALA A 830 -41.41 -2.44 3.25
N SER A 831 -40.30 -2.43 2.50
CA SER A 831 -39.48 -3.62 2.27
C SER A 831 -38.57 -3.94 3.47
N ALA A 832 -37.95 -2.92 4.05
CA ALA A 832 -37.01 -3.03 5.16
C ALA A 832 -37.67 -3.50 6.46
N GLY A 833 -38.96 -3.20 6.69
CA GLY A 833 -39.68 -3.63 7.90
C GLY A 833 -39.73 -5.16 8.11
N VAL A 834 -39.53 -5.97 7.05
CA VAL A 834 -39.41 -7.43 7.16
C VAL A 834 -38.13 -7.85 7.89
N LEU A 835 -37.07 -7.03 7.83
CA LEU A 835 -35.81 -7.30 8.50
C LEU A 835 -35.91 -7.07 10.01
N ASP A 836 -36.67 -6.06 10.45
CA ASP A 836 -36.82 -5.74 11.87
C ASP A 836 -37.39 -6.91 12.67
N ALA A 837 -38.38 -7.62 12.10
CA ALA A 837 -39.00 -8.78 12.71
C ALA A 837 -38.06 -9.98 12.88
N ALA A 838 -36.98 -10.06 12.09
CA ALA A 838 -36.01 -11.15 12.08
C ALA A 838 -34.59 -10.73 12.46
N SER A 839 -34.39 -9.50 12.94
CA SER A 839 -33.08 -8.87 13.15
C SER A 839 -32.14 -9.73 14.02
N GLY A 840 -32.66 -10.34 15.09
CA GLY A 840 -31.89 -11.22 15.99
C GLY A 840 -31.41 -12.55 15.36
N GLN A 841 -31.96 -12.95 14.21
CA GLN A 841 -31.51 -14.10 13.42
C GLN A 841 -30.59 -13.67 12.28
N ILE A 842 -30.88 -12.51 11.67
CA ILE A 842 -30.14 -12.00 10.51
C ILE A 842 -28.73 -11.55 10.91
N TYR A 843 -28.62 -10.69 11.92
CA TYR A 843 -27.35 -10.05 12.29
C TYR A 843 -26.58 -10.83 13.36
N GLN A 844 -26.46 -12.14 13.18
CA GLN A 844 -25.59 -13.02 13.98
C GLN A 844 -24.20 -13.12 13.33
N TYR A 845 -23.15 -12.68 14.01
CA TYR A 845 -21.80 -12.69 13.46
C TYR A 845 -21.12 -14.05 13.66
N LEU A 846 -20.15 -14.37 12.80
CA LEU A 846 -19.39 -15.63 12.89
C LEU A 846 -18.54 -15.64 14.16
N ASN A 847 -18.90 -16.51 15.10
CA ASN A 847 -18.17 -16.78 16.33
C ASN A 847 -17.65 -18.23 16.29
N PHE A 848 -16.46 -18.42 15.74
CA PHE A 848 -15.85 -19.75 15.55
C PHE A 848 -15.71 -20.59 16.83
N ASP A 849 -15.61 -19.96 18.00
CA ASP A 849 -15.60 -20.62 19.32
C ASP A 849 -16.96 -21.25 19.69
N ARG A 850 -18.02 -20.91 18.95
CA ARG A 850 -19.40 -21.40 19.11
C ARG A 850 -19.86 -22.28 17.96
N LEU A 851 -18.98 -22.57 17.00
CA LEU A 851 -19.25 -23.46 15.88
C LEU A 851 -18.47 -24.76 16.10
N ASP A 852 -19.18 -25.86 16.33
CA ASP A 852 -18.57 -27.15 16.73
C ASP A 852 -17.52 -27.62 15.72
N GLU A 853 -17.76 -27.44 14.41
CA GLU A 853 -16.81 -27.82 13.35
C GLU A 853 -15.43 -27.14 13.45
N TYR A 854 -15.36 -25.91 13.98
CA TYR A 854 -14.09 -25.20 14.19
C TYR A 854 -13.51 -25.50 15.57
N LYS A 855 -14.37 -25.52 16.58
CA LYS A 855 -13.99 -25.73 17.98
C LYS A 855 -13.37 -27.12 18.20
N GLU A 856 -13.93 -28.16 17.61
CA GLU A 856 -13.42 -29.53 17.74
C GLU A 856 -12.03 -29.68 17.11
N VAL A 857 -11.82 -29.09 15.92
CA VAL A 857 -10.50 -29.10 15.25
C VAL A 857 -9.48 -28.27 16.04
N ALA A 858 -9.87 -27.08 16.52
CA ALA A 858 -9.01 -26.21 17.30
C ALA A 858 -8.56 -26.82 18.63
N ALA A 859 -9.40 -27.66 19.26
CA ALA A 859 -9.08 -28.35 20.51
C ALA A 859 -7.91 -29.34 20.37
N GLY A 860 -7.64 -29.83 19.15
CA GLY A 860 -6.51 -30.72 18.85
C GLY A 860 -5.15 -30.02 18.76
N VAL A 861 -5.11 -28.69 18.76
CA VAL A 861 -3.86 -27.91 18.68
C VAL A 861 -3.42 -27.51 20.09
N ALA A 862 -2.24 -27.97 20.49
CA ALA A 862 -1.65 -27.62 21.79
C ALA A 862 -1.50 -26.10 21.93
N ALA A 863 -1.78 -25.61 23.15
CA ALA A 863 -1.72 -24.18 23.49
C ALA A 863 -0.29 -23.62 23.40
#